data_AF-A0A9W7JH58-F1
#
_entry.id   AF-A0A9W7JH58-F1
#
_cell.length_a   1.000
_cell.length_b   1.000
_cell.length_c   1.000
_cell.angle_alpha   90.00
_cell.angle_beta   90.00
_cell.angle_gamma   90.00
#
_symmetry.space_group_name_H-M   'P 1'
#
loop_
_entity.id
_entity.type
_entity.pdbx_description
1 polymer ?
#
loop_
_entity_poly.entity_id
_entity_poly.type
_entity_poly.pdbx_seq_one_letter_code
_entity_poly.pdbx_strand_id
1 'polypeptide(L)'
;MLKYVGKCYEELKKGKHIVKVSDEVYLCPYCPPKKKLRYGYIDLLQHASGVGKSSSTKRRPIEKANHLALAKYLAEDLVPVVNSSKPVAQEDPLSGCDHDENRKYFVRTSHGNYRCPYCPEMEKPNYRYVDLVQHAYGVGNSSSEKRTAIEKANHLALAKYLEKDLVPAVSSSKPATQKGPLSGHTHDHDEDIVWPWTGIVVNIPTQRLENGRSVGRSGSTLKDELIRRGFNLIGVNPLWNYHGHSGIAVVEFQKDWPGLQHALSFEEAYKADHHGKKDWGANNDFKYGLYAWVARADDYKSSSIIGKYLRKTNDLKIIPKLMEEEARKQDRLLSYLTNITGTKNKIDLYTPMQKSPSFKVSLTTDISSEDGLDIKESEMGKYVDKSYEKLKNGKYIVKASDEAYVCPYCPEMKKTYNRYMDLFQHASAVGNSSSEKRKPIVKANHLALAKYLEKDLAPLVSSLKPVAPVNPLSGCDHGENGKYVVKVPDEIYTCPCCPEMKKSNYRYLDLIQHASAVGNSTSEKRTPIEKANHLALAKYLEKGLLPSVSSSKPAAQEDPLSGCDDDEKIVWPWTGIVVNIPTWKSEDGRAVGESGSKLRDELISRGFNPIRVRALRNHCGHSGAAVVEFRKDWSGLHNALSFEKSYEADHHGKKDWGASNDVKYGFYAWVARADDYKSSSIIGEHLRKTSDLKTISGLIEEEERKHDRLVSYLTNIVETKTKHEKEIETICSVTSKSLKVLMEEKDNLNEEIKKIQVSARLHFQKVFNEHKKRKSQLESHRKDLELREAELEKREALVESERKRLAEELEENVVQNSVLQFAALERKRADENLMKLAEDHKKQKEELHNRIIQLEQQLDKKQALELEIEQLRGSLDAIRKTGDEDDVVLIIIEASLKELKEKERELEDLEALNQTLMLSERKSNNDLQEARKELINGLKELSSHGNIGVKRMGELNSKPFLEAMKSRYNEELAEEKASEMCSLWEEYLKDPDWHPFKRIKLEGDEYQEVINDEDEKLRDLKDEMGDEVYKSVASVINEINEYNPSGRYVTSELWNYGEGRRATLQEGVEVLLNLWNATKRKR
;
A
#
# COMPACT_ATOMS: atom_id res chain seq x y z
N MET A 1 31.15 19.45 35.30
CA MET A 1 30.00 18.53 35.49
C MET A 1 30.47 17.12 35.87
N LEU A 2 31.26 16.43 35.05
CA LEU A 2 31.75 15.06 35.35
C LEU A 2 32.53 14.93 36.67
N LYS A 3 33.44 15.87 36.98
CA LYS A 3 34.14 15.91 38.29
C LYS A 3 33.18 16.04 39.50
N TYR A 4 32.04 16.70 39.30
CA TYR A 4 31.04 16.91 40.36
C TYR A 4 30.13 15.68 40.51
N VAL A 5 29.74 15.02 39.40
CA VAL A 5 29.04 13.72 39.42
C VAL A 5 29.85 12.69 40.19
N GLY A 6 31.18 12.61 39.96
CA GLY A 6 32.06 11.71 40.69
C GLY A 6 32.08 12.00 42.20
N LYS A 7 32.17 13.28 42.60
CA LYS A 7 32.12 13.67 44.02
C LYS A 7 30.80 13.26 44.70
N CYS A 8 29.66 13.50 44.05
CA CYS A 8 28.35 13.14 44.61
C CYS A 8 28.11 11.63 44.65
N TYR A 9 28.64 10.89 43.68
CA TYR A 9 28.63 9.43 43.68
C TYR A 9 29.43 8.86 44.85
N GLU A 10 30.61 9.42 45.15
CA GLU A 10 31.39 9.04 46.34
C GLU A 10 30.69 9.39 47.66
N GLU A 11 29.95 10.50 47.71
CA GLU A 11 29.13 10.83 48.90
C GLU A 11 27.97 9.84 49.12
N LEU A 12 27.38 9.31 48.05
CA LEU A 12 26.36 8.25 48.12
C LEU A 12 26.96 6.92 48.60
N LYS A 13 28.14 6.53 48.07
CA LYS A 13 28.88 5.34 48.52
C LYS A 13 29.24 5.38 50.00
N LYS A 14 29.57 6.56 50.53
CA LYS A 14 29.88 6.77 51.95
C LYS A 14 28.64 6.76 52.86
N GLY A 15 27.45 6.48 52.32
CA GLY A 15 26.20 6.41 53.11
C GLY A 15 25.70 7.75 53.63
N LYS A 16 26.20 8.87 53.09
CA LYS A 16 25.85 10.23 53.57
C LYS A 16 24.40 10.62 53.27
N HIS A 17 23.74 9.88 52.37
CA HIS A 17 22.34 10.06 52.01
C HIS A 17 21.59 8.74 52.06
N ILE A 18 20.41 8.74 52.69
CA ILE A 18 19.54 7.57 52.76
C ILE A 18 18.80 7.42 51.43
N VAL A 19 19.15 6.39 50.66
CA VAL A 19 18.54 6.08 49.36
C VAL A 19 17.60 4.88 49.45
N LYS A 20 17.98 3.80 50.15
CA LYS A 20 17.12 2.64 50.41
C LYS A 20 16.46 2.81 51.79
N VAL A 21 15.14 2.72 51.84
CA VAL A 21 14.34 2.82 53.08
C VAL A 21 13.85 1.44 53.53
N SER A 22 13.50 0.58 52.58
CA SER A 22 13.18 -0.85 52.79
C SER A 22 13.54 -1.65 51.51
N ASP A 23 13.34 -2.96 51.49
CA ASP A 23 13.68 -3.81 50.35
C ASP A 23 12.96 -3.45 49.05
N GLU A 24 11.78 -2.84 49.14
CA GLU A 24 10.98 -2.45 47.98
C GLU A 24 10.86 -0.92 47.81
N VAL A 25 11.33 -0.12 48.79
CA VAL A 25 11.10 1.33 48.81
C VAL A 25 12.41 2.12 48.89
N TYR A 26 12.57 3.01 47.92
CA TYR A 26 13.73 3.87 47.74
C TYR A 26 13.31 5.35 47.63
N LEU A 27 14.21 6.26 48.00
CA LEU A 27 14.00 7.70 47.97
C LEU A 27 15.09 8.42 47.17
N CYS A 28 14.70 9.47 46.46
CA CYS A 28 15.65 10.41 45.87
C CYS A 28 16.08 11.46 46.90
N PRO A 29 17.34 11.46 47.37
CA PRO A 29 17.81 12.41 48.38
C PRO A 29 17.91 13.86 47.84
N TYR A 30 17.97 14.01 46.51
CA TYR A 30 18.21 15.30 45.85
C TYR A 30 16.93 16.01 45.40
N CYS A 31 15.76 15.40 45.61
CA CYS A 31 14.47 16.03 45.38
C CYS A 31 13.94 16.73 46.65
N PRO A 32 13.26 17.89 46.50
CA PRO A 32 12.71 18.61 47.65
C PRO A 32 11.64 17.78 48.38
N PRO A 33 11.42 18.00 49.69
CA PRO A 33 10.58 17.15 50.54
C PRO A 33 9.16 16.92 50.01
N LYS A 34 8.55 17.93 49.39
CA LYS A 34 7.20 17.85 48.78
C LYS A 34 7.14 16.96 47.53
N LYS A 35 8.29 16.49 47.01
CA LYS A 35 8.44 15.63 45.81
C LYS A 35 9.24 14.36 46.10
N LYS A 36 9.57 14.06 47.36
CA LYS A 36 10.19 12.78 47.77
C LYS A 36 9.13 11.69 47.73
N LEU A 37 8.68 11.34 46.53
CA LEU A 37 7.86 10.16 46.29
C LEU A 37 8.64 8.92 46.74
N ARG A 38 7.93 7.95 47.31
CA ARG A 38 8.47 6.60 47.54
C ARG A 38 8.52 5.91 46.18
N TYR A 39 9.70 5.47 45.77
CA TYR A 39 9.93 4.84 44.48
C TYR A 39 10.26 3.37 44.67
N GLY A 40 9.80 2.50 43.76
CA GLY A 40 10.44 1.20 43.56
C GLY A 40 11.84 1.38 42.97
N TYR A 41 12.70 0.35 43.05
CA TYR A 41 14.09 0.43 42.55
C TYR A 41 14.17 0.89 41.08
N ILE A 42 13.36 0.28 40.21
CA ILE A 42 13.31 0.60 38.77
C ILE A 42 12.82 2.04 38.55
N ASP A 43 11.78 2.46 39.29
CA ASP A 43 11.21 3.81 39.17
C ASP A 43 12.18 4.88 39.63
N LEU A 44 12.95 4.62 40.70
CA LEU A 44 13.96 5.56 41.18
C LEU A 44 15.11 5.69 40.18
N LEU A 45 15.54 4.58 39.58
CA LEU A 45 16.58 4.57 38.56
C LEU A 45 16.15 5.35 37.31
N GLN A 46 14.90 5.17 36.87
CA GLN A 46 14.33 5.93 35.76
C GLN A 46 14.16 7.42 36.11
N HIS A 47 13.68 7.74 37.32
CA HIS A 47 13.57 9.10 37.82
C HIS A 47 14.95 9.81 37.83
N ALA A 48 15.96 9.18 38.45
CA ALA A 48 17.31 9.73 38.54
C ALA A 48 17.94 9.92 37.15
N SER A 49 17.80 8.94 36.27
CA SER A 49 18.29 9.01 34.89
C SER A 49 17.59 10.08 34.06
N GLY A 50 16.26 10.18 34.17
CA GLY A 50 15.45 11.15 33.44
C GLY A 50 15.74 12.58 33.87
N VAL A 51 15.92 12.82 35.18
CA VAL A 51 16.32 14.13 35.68
C VAL A 51 17.75 14.49 35.28
N GLY A 52 18.68 13.54 35.39
CA GLY A 52 20.09 13.74 35.05
C GLY A 52 20.32 14.02 33.56
N LYS A 53 19.55 13.37 32.67
CA LYS A 53 19.65 13.51 31.20
C LYS A 53 18.70 14.57 30.61
N SER A 54 17.98 15.31 31.44
CA SER A 54 17.01 16.30 30.96
C SER A 54 17.68 17.43 30.16
N SER A 55 17.16 17.72 28.96
CA SER A 55 17.56 18.87 28.13
C SER A 55 17.01 20.22 28.63
N SER A 56 16.18 20.21 29.68
CA SER A 56 15.54 21.42 30.21
C SER A 56 16.55 22.43 30.77
N THR A 57 16.47 23.68 30.32
CA THR A 57 17.28 24.82 30.83
C THR A 57 16.81 25.32 32.19
N LYS A 58 15.61 24.94 32.64
CA LYS A 58 15.03 25.34 33.93
C LYS A 58 15.65 24.64 35.14
N ARG A 59 16.37 23.52 34.94
CA ARG A 59 17.02 22.75 36.02
C ARG A 59 18.50 23.10 36.10
N ARG A 60 19.00 23.30 37.32
CA ARG A 60 20.40 23.71 37.52
C ARG A 60 21.35 22.57 37.12
N PRO A 61 22.53 22.87 36.55
CA PRO A 61 23.52 21.84 36.19
C PRO A 61 23.93 20.93 37.37
N ILE A 62 23.94 21.48 38.58
CA ILE A 62 24.23 20.76 39.84
C ILE A 62 23.15 19.71 40.13
N GLU A 63 21.87 20.03 39.95
CA GLU A 63 20.77 19.09 40.18
C GLU A 63 20.83 17.93 39.19
N LYS A 64 21.14 18.21 37.91
CA LYS A 64 21.33 17.17 36.90
C LYS A 64 22.49 16.26 37.25
N ALA A 65 23.61 16.85 37.69
CA ALA A 65 24.78 16.08 38.12
C ALA A 65 24.49 15.19 39.33
N ASN A 66 23.75 15.68 40.34
CA ASN A 66 23.36 14.89 41.52
C ASN A 66 22.48 13.69 41.15
N HIS A 67 21.52 13.87 40.23
CA HIS A 67 20.64 12.79 39.80
C HIS A 67 21.35 11.80 38.87
N LEU A 68 22.31 12.26 38.07
CA LEU A 68 23.17 11.37 37.28
C LEU A 68 24.06 10.50 38.18
N ALA A 69 24.59 11.07 39.27
CA ALA A 69 25.35 10.35 40.29
C ALA A 69 24.49 9.31 41.02
N LEU A 70 23.24 9.65 41.36
CA LEU A 70 22.28 8.72 41.96
C LEU A 70 21.94 7.55 41.04
N ALA A 71 21.71 7.82 39.75
CA ALA A 71 21.44 6.77 38.76
C ALA A 71 22.61 5.81 38.64
N LYS A 72 23.85 6.33 38.66
CA LYS A 72 25.07 5.53 38.65
C LYS A 72 25.17 4.66 39.91
N TYR A 73 24.94 5.23 41.10
CA TYR A 73 24.97 4.50 42.37
C TYR A 73 23.92 3.38 42.45
N LEU A 74 22.71 3.62 41.95
CA LEU A 74 21.65 2.61 41.92
C LEU A 74 22.03 1.44 41.00
N ALA A 75 22.57 1.74 39.81
CA ALA A 75 22.92 0.73 38.81
C ALA A 75 24.15 -0.11 39.18
N GLU A 76 25.15 0.50 39.83
CA GLU A 76 26.44 -0.15 40.08
C GLU A 76 26.55 -0.77 41.49
N ASP A 77 25.89 -0.20 42.51
CA ASP A 77 26.21 -0.54 43.91
C ASP A 77 25.00 -0.96 44.79
N LEU A 78 23.76 -0.86 44.29
CA LEU A 78 22.53 -1.11 45.06
C LEU A 78 21.62 -2.22 44.49
N VAL A 79 22.12 -3.03 43.55
CA VAL A 79 21.37 -4.10 42.87
C VAL A 79 20.82 -5.15 43.87
N PRO A 80 19.51 -5.48 43.90
CA PRO A 80 18.96 -6.46 44.84
C PRO A 80 19.34 -7.92 44.50
N VAL A 81 19.77 -8.70 45.50
CA VAL A 81 20.11 -10.13 45.38
C VAL A 81 18.86 -11.00 45.50
N VAL A 82 18.62 -11.89 44.54
CA VAL A 82 17.60 -12.95 44.60
C VAL A 82 18.27 -14.26 45.02
N ASN A 83 17.78 -14.95 46.06
CA ASN A 83 18.20 -16.34 46.35
C ASN A 83 17.05 -17.22 46.92
N SER A 84 16.96 -18.39 46.27
CA SER A 84 16.36 -19.73 46.51
C SER A 84 15.64 -20.10 47.82
N SER A 85 14.56 -20.90 47.68
CA SER A 85 14.17 -22.06 48.53
C SER A 85 13.04 -22.90 47.88
N LYS A 86 13.19 -24.25 47.86
CA LYS A 86 12.24 -25.29 47.37
C LYS A 86 10.93 -25.38 48.20
N PRO A 87 9.87 -26.05 47.70
CA PRO A 87 9.57 -27.42 48.21
C PRO A 87 9.07 -28.44 47.15
N VAL A 88 8.92 -29.67 47.65
CA VAL A 88 8.68 -30.99 47.05
C VAL A 88 7.19 -31.41 47.13
N ALA A 89 6.79 -32.32 46.21
CA ALA A 89 5.57 -33.15 46.09
C ALA A 89 4.26 -32.43 45.74
N GLN A 90 3.48 -32.82 44.73
CA GLN A 90 3.07 -34.17 44.32
C GLN A 90 2.72 -34.19 42.81
N GLU A 91 3.25 -35.18 42.08
CA GLU A 91 2.81 -35.64 40.74
C GLU A 91 1.37 -36.19 40.86
N ASP A 92 0.47 -36.21 39.86
CA ASP A 92 0.56 -36.79 38.50
C ASP A 92 -0.83 -36.58 37.79
N PRO A 93 -1.06 -36.90 36.50
CA PRO A 93 -0.35 -36.55 35.27
C PRO A 93 -1.30 -36.16 34.10
N LEU A 94 -0.67 -35.92 32.93
CA LEU A 94 -1.17 -35.77 31.56
C LEU A 94 -1.37 -34.31 31.10
N SER A 95 -0.86 -33.86 29.95
CA SER A 95 0.12 -34.30 28.96
C SER A 95 0.05 -33.21 27.87
N GLY A 96 1.18 -32.78 27.31
CA GLY A 96 1.22 -32.05 26.04
C GLY A 96 1.84 -30.64 26.10
N CYS A 97 3.12 -30.58 25.77
CA CYS A 97 3.93 -29.39 25.59
C CYS A 97 3.48 -28.54 24.38
N ASP A 98 3.76 -27.22 24.41
CA ASP A 98 4.76 -26.62 23.51
C ASP A 98 5.00 -25.13 23.86
N HIS A 99 6.26 -24.81 24.16
CA HIS A 99 6.80 -23.46 24.17
C HIS A 99 7.53 -23.24 22.84
N ASP A 100 7.44 -22.03 22.28
CA ASP A 100 8.29 -21.61 21.17
C ASP A 100 9.00 -20.28 21.51
N GLU A 101 10.25 -20.18 21.05
CA GLU A 101 11.36 -19.38 21.55
C GLU A 101 11.33 -17.90 21.13
N ASN A 102 10.23 -17.19 21.40
CA ASN A 102 10.23 -15.74 21.29
C ASN A 102 9.48 -15.15 22.48
N ARG A 103 10.18 -14.39 23.33
CA ARG A 103 9.59 -13.55 24.39
C ARG A 103 8.46 -12.68 23.82
N LYS A 104 7.24 -13.20 23.79
CA LYS A 104 5.99 -12.54 23.38
C LYS A 104 5.03 -12.65 24.56
N TYR A 105 4.73 -11.49 25.16
CA TYR A 105 3.75 -11.36 26.24
C TYR A 105 2.36 -11.74 25.73
N PHE A 106 1.88 -12.94 26.06
CA PHE A 106 0.46 -13.31 25.98
C PHE A 106 0.05 -14.01 27.27
N VAL A 107 -0.99 -13.49 27.93
CA VAL A 107 -1.75 -14.26 28.92
C VAL A 107 -3.05 -14.69 28.24
N ARG A 108 -3.00 -15.86 27.58
CA ARG A 108 -4.20 -16.57 27.10
C ARG A 108 -4.79 -17.28 28.31
N THR A 109 -6.03 -16.95 28.67
CA THR A 109 -6.73 -17.69 29.73
C THR A 109 -7.28 -19.00 29.18
N SER A 110 -7.48 -20.01 30.03
CA SER A 110 -7.92 -21.37 29.68
C SER A 110 -9.25 -21.46 28.92
N HIS A 111 -9.98 -20.35 28.76
CA HIS A 111 -11.27 -20.24 28.10
C HIS A 111 -11.20 -19.48 26.75
N GLY A 112 -10.00 -19.24 26.20
CA GLY A 112 -9.84 -18.60 24.87
C GLY A 112 -9.94 -17.07 24.84
N ASN A 113 -9.97 -16.40 26.01
CA ASN A 113 -9.99 -14.94 26.11
C ASN A 113 -8.60 -14.36 26.44
N TYR A 114 -8.37 -13.11 26.04
CA TYR A 114 -7.10 -12.37 26.09
C TYR A 114 -7.16 -11.20 27.10
N ARG A 115 -6.04 -10.87 27.74
CA ARG A 115 -5.92 -9.71 28.63
C ARG A 115 -4.99 -8.64 28.06
N CYS A 116 -5.34 -7.37 28.27
CA CYS A 116 -4.48 -6.26 27.91
C CYS A 116 -3.30 -6.14 28.91
N PRO A 117 -2.04 -6.24 28.45
CA PRO A 117 -0.87 -6.19 29.33
C PRO A 117 -0.54 -4.76 29.81
N TYR A 118 -1.13 -3.73 29.21
CA TYR A 118 -0.80 -2.33 29.46
C TYR A 118 -1.83 -1.59 30.33
N CYS A 119 -2.86 -2.28 30.85
CA CYS A 119 -3.84 -1.72 31.78
C CYS A 119 -3.60 -2.22 33.23
N PRO A 120 -3.81 -1.38 34.26
CA PRO A 120 -3.63 -1.74 35.67
C PRO A 120 -4.63 -2.82 36.12
N GLU A 121 -4.20 -3.69 37.04
CA GLU A 121 -4.87 -4.97 37.38
C GLU A 121 -6.29 -4.89 37.90
N MET A 122 -6.71 -3.75 38.43
CA MET A 122 -8.06 -3.54 38.96
C MET A 122 -9.10 -3.26 37.86
N GLU A 123 -8.70 -3.18 36.59
CA GLU A 123 -9.57 -2.96 35.41
C GLU A 123 -9.23 -3.89 34.23
N LYS A 124 -8.98 -5.19 34.48
CA LYS A 124 -8.71 -6.17 33.40
C LYS A 124 -9.93 -7.08 33.11
N PRO A 125 -10.88 -6.67 32.25
CA PRO A 125 -11.82 -7.61 31.63
C PRO A 125 -11.06 -8.68 30.82
N ASN A 126 -11.66 -9.86 30.73
CA ASN A 126 -11.25 -10.86 29.74
C ASN A 126 -11.85 -10.43 28.39
N TYR A 127 -11.01 -10.06 27.43
CA TYR A 127 -11.43 -9.59 26.11
C TYR A 127 -11.41 -10.72 25.09
N ARG A 128 -12.40 -10.81 24.18
CA ARG A 128 -12.21 -11.59 22.95
C ARG A 128 -11.19 -10.87 22.07
N TYR A 129 -10.58 -11.57 21.10
CA TYR A 129 -9.51 -11.00 20.27
C TYR A 129 -9.91 -9.64 19.63
N VAL A 130 -11.11 -9.57 19.05
CA VAL A 130 -11.65 -8.35 18.43
C VAL A 130 -11.82 -7.23 19.46
N ASP A 131 -12.30 -7.56 20.66
CA ASP A 131 -12.51 -6.59 21.73
C ASP A 131 -11.17 -6.08 22.28
N LEU A 132 -10.12 -6.90 22.27
CA LEU A 132 -8.78 -6.48 22.70
C LEU A 132 -8.15 -5.51 21.68
N VAL A 133 -8.33 -5.77 20.38
CA VAL A 133 -7.90 -4.86 19.31
C VAL A 133 -8.64 -3.53 19.41
N GLN A 134 -9.96 -3.56 19.63
CA GLN A 134 -10.77 -2.35 19.81
C GLN A 134 -10.42 -1.60 21.10
N HIS A 135 -10.18 -2.31 22.21
CA HIS A 135 -9.68 -1.73 23.45
C HIS A 135 -8.34 -1.02 23.23
N ALA A 136 -7.39 -1.67 22.56
CA ALA A 136 -6.07 -1.12 22.28
C ALA A 136 -6.14 0.13 21.39
N TYR A 137 -6.98 0.14 20.35
CA TYR A 137 -7.24 1.33 19.54
C TYR A 137 -7.97 2.44 20.30
N GLY A 138 -8.97 2.09 21.09
CA GLY A 138 -9.75 3.04 21.89
C GLY A 138 -8.87 3.75 22.93
N VAL A 139 -7.93 3.03 23.56
CA VAL A 139 -6.97 3.63 24.49
C VAL A 139 -5.92 4.44 23.74
N GLY A 140 -5.36 3.90 22.65
CA GLY A 140 -4.31 4.55 21.86
C GLY A 140 -4.75 5.84 21.16
N ASN A 141 -5.99 5.90 20.67
CA ASN A 141 -6.57 7.07 20.00
C ASN A 141 -7.35 7.99 20.95
N SER A 142 -7.34 7.72 22.25
CA SER A 142 -8.09 8.55 23.20
C SER A 142 -7.56 9.98 23.28
N SER A 143 -8.47 10.96 23.23
CA SER A 143 -8.15 12.39 23.44
C SER A 143 -8.00 12.77 24.92
N SER A 144 -8.17 11.81 25.83
CA SER A 144 -8.08 12.04 27.28
C SER A 144 -6.70 12.52 27.71
N GLU A 145 -6.66 13.62 28.48
CA GLU A 145 -5.44 14.17 29.09
C GLU A 145 -4.95 13.35 30.30
N LYS A 146 -5.77 12.41 30.81
CA LYS A 146 -5.43 11.55 31.96
C LYS A 146 -4.48 10.40 31.61
N ARG A 147 -4.28 10.11 30.32
CA ARG A 147 -3.40 9.02 29.84
C ARG A 147 -2.15 9.59 29.17
N THR A 148 -1.00 9.06 29.53
CA THR A 148 0.30 9.51 29.03
C THR A 148 0.48 9.16 27.56
N ALA A 149 1.33 9.91 26.86
CA ALA A 149 1.67 9.64 25.45
C ALA A 149 2.29 8.24 25.27
N ILE A 150 2.99 7.73 26.29
CA ILE A 150 3.60 6.39 26.29
C ILE A 150 2.53 5.31 26.40
N GLU A 151 1.53 5.46 27.28
CA GLU A 151 0.41 4.52 27.37
C GLU A 151 -0.39 4.48 26.07
N LYS A 152 -0.63 5.63 25.43
CA LYS A 152 -1.30 5.71 24.13
C LYS A 152 -0.47 5.03 23.04
N ALA A 153 0.83 5.28 23.00
CA ALA A 153 1.73 4.65 22.04
C ALA A 153 1.83 3.13 22.23
N ASN A 154 1.89 2.64 23.47
CA ASN A 154 1.95 1.21 23.78
C ASN A 154 0.66 0.48 23.38
N HIS A 155 -0.50 1.08 23.61
CA HIS A 155 -1.77 0.49 23.16
C HIS A 155 -1.93 0.58 21.63
N LEU A 156 -1.45 1.64 20.98
CA LEU A 156 -1.43 1.72 19.52
C LEU A 156 -0.45 0.71 18.89
N ALA A 157 0.69 0.48 19.54
CA ALA A 157 1.66 -0.52 19.14
C ALA A 157 1.09 -1.94 19.33
N LEU A 158 0.39 -2.20 20.43
CA LEU A 158 -0.34 -3.45 20.65
C LEU A 158 -1.39 -3.68 19.56
N ALA A 159 -2.17 -2.66 19.21
CA ALA A 159 -3.19 -2.77 18.17
C ALA A 159 -2.57 -3.11 16.81
N LYS A 160 -1.51 -2.39 16.41
CA LYS A 160 -0.76 -2.67 15.19
C LYS A 160 -0.10 -4.04 15.18
N TYR A 161 0.39 -4.49 16.33
CA TYR A 161 1.00 -5.79 16.48
C TYR A 161 -0.03 -6.92 16.39
N LEU A 162 -1.18 -6.79 17.05
CA LEU A 162 -2.29 -7.73 16.95
C LEU A 162 -2.80 -7.86 15.52
N GLU A 163 -2.84 -6.75 14.76
CA GLU A 163 -3.19 -6.74 13.33
C GLU A 163 -2.13 -7.38 12.42
N LYS A 164 -0.84 -7.28 12.77
CA LYS A 164 0.26 -7.62 11.86
C LYS A 164 0.83 -9.04 12.05
N ASP A 165 0.81 -9.58 13.26
CA ASP A 165 1.56 -10.81 13.61
C ASP A 165 0.69 -12.05 13.93
N LEU A 166 -0.64 -11.98 13.80
CA LEU A 166 -1.55 -13.13 13.98
C LEU A 166 -2.49 -13.39 12.80
N VAL A 167 -2.23 -12.77 11.65
CA VAL A 167 -2.78 -13.16 10.36
C VAL A 167 -1.65 -13.79 9.54
N PRO A 168 -1.33 -15.06 9.79
CA PRO A 168 -1.44 -16.02 8.68
C PRO A 168 -1.80 -17.43 9.14
N ALA A 169 -3.07 -17.81 9.08
CA ALA A 169 -3.47 -19.23 9.07
C ALA A 169 -4.86 -19.46 8.47
N VAL A 170 -5.16 -18.90 7.30
CA VAL A 170 -5.98 -19.57 6.26
C VAL A 170 -5.64 -18.88 4.95
N SER A 171 -4.83 -19.50 4.10
CA SER A 171 -4.79 -19.35 2.61
C SER A 171 -3.38 -19.58 2.05
N SER A 172 -2.98 -20.85 1.91
CA SER A 172 -2.08 -21.24 0.81
C SER A 172 -2.14 -22.74 0.53
N SER A 173 -2.97 -23.14 -0.42
CA SER A 173 -2.61 -24.23 -1.33
C SER A 173 -3.14 -23.87 -2.73
N LYS A 174 -2.20 -23.72 -3.67
CA LYS A 174 -2.48 -23.63 -5.11
C LYS A 174 -2.83 -25.04 -5.64
N PRO A 175 -3.58 -25.14 -6.76
CA PRO A 175 -4.22 -26.37 -7.20
C PRO A 175 -3.39 -27.14 -8.25
N ALA A 176 -3.42 -28.47 -8.18
CA ALA A 176 -3.39 -29.34 -9.37
C ALA A 176 -3.84 -30.79 -9.02
N THR A 177 -5.06 -31.10 -9.47
CA THR A 177 -5.47 -32.36 -10.12
C THR A 177 -5.50 -33.67 -9.30
N GLN A 178 -6.69 -34.15 -8.93
CA GLN A 178 -7.38 -35.26 -9.61
C GLN A 178 -8.79 -35.54 -9.02
N LYS A 179 -9.76 -35.57 -9.95
CA LYS A 179 -11.05 -36.32 -10.07
C LYS A 179 -11.92 -36.59 -8.83
N GLY A 180 -13.19 -36.15 -8.95
CA GLY A 180 -14.26 -36.23 -7.93
C GLY A 180 -14.89 -37.60 -7.68
N PRO A 181 -16.01 -37.62 -6.93
CA PRO A 181 -17.32 -37.39 -7.56
C PRO A 181 -18.28 -36.42 -6.83
N LEU A 182 -19.04 -35.66 -7.64
CA LEU A 182 -20.48 -35.27 -7.54
C LEU A 182 -21.10 -35.04 -6.14
N SER A 183 -21.87 -33.99 -5.82
CA SER A 183 -22.60 -32.95 -6.56
C SER A 183 -23.33 -32.10 -5.50
N GLY A 184 -23.39 -30.76 -5.63
CA GLY A 184 -24.41 -29.95 -4.92
C GLY A 184 -24.07 -28.49 -4.59
N HIS A 185 -24.26 -27.60 -5.57
CA HIS A 185 -24.56 -26.16 -5.48
C HIS A 185 -23.49 -25.11 -5.11
N THR A 186 -22.92 -24.52 -6.18
CA THR A 186 -22.51 -23.11 -6.30
C THR A 186 -23.72 -22.21 -6.60
N HIS A 187 -23.86 -21.05 -5.96
CA HIS A 187 -24.47 -19.81 -6.51
C HIS A 187 -24.55 -18.71 -5.42
N ASP A 188 -23.72 -17.65 -5.48
CA ASP A 188 -24.04 -16.37 -4.80
C ASP A 188 -23.32 -15.11 -5.37
N HIS A 189 -22.64 -15.20 -6.52
CA HIS A 189 -21.96 -14.03 -7.13
C HIS A 189 -22.75 -13.35 -8.26
N ASP A 190 -23.98 -13.83 -8.53
CA ASP A 190 -24.85 -13.32 -9.61
C ASP A 190 -26.06 -12.52 -9.11
N GLU A 191 -26.17 -12.24 -7.80
CA GLU A 191 -27.34 -11.55 -7.26
C GLU A 191 -27.33 -10.03 -7.53
N ASP A 192 -28.46 -9.51 -8.04
CA ASP A 192 -28.65 -8.07 -8.19
C ASP A 192 -28.73 -7.38 -6.81
N ILE A 193 -27.83 -6.44 -6.57
CA ILE A 193 -27.75 -5.67 -5.34
C ILE A 193 -28.21 -4.22 -5.58
N VAL A 194 -28.79 -3.60 -4.56
CA VAL A 194 -29.29 -2.23 -4.66
C VAL A 194 -28.12 -1.24 -4.55
N TRP A 195 -28.01 -0.33 -5.53
CA TRP A 195 -27.02 0.73 -5.63
C TRP A 195 -27.67 2.12 -5.55
N PRO A 196 -27.15 3.05 -4.73
CA PRO A 196 -26.05 2.92 -3.78
C PRO A 196 -26.28 1.83 -2.72
N TRP A 197 -25.21 1.25 -2.16
CA TRP A 197 -25.31 0.14 -1.21
C TRP A 197 -26.18 0.53 -0.01
N THR A 198 -27.20 -0.30 0.25
CA THR A 198 -28.28 0.05 1.17
C THR A 198 -28.60 -1.12 2.07
N GLY A 199 -28.70 -0.86 3.38
CA GLY A 199 -29.17 -1.81 4.39
C GLY A 199 -30.62 -1.53 4.78
N ILE A 200 -31.31 -2.56 5.27
CA ILE A 200 -32.68 -2.47 5.79
C ILE A 200 -32.63 -2.87 7.27
N VAL A 201 -33.26 -2.07 8.12
CA VAL A 201 -33.45 -2.36 9.55
C VAL A 201 -34.94 -2.40 9.85
N VAL A 202 -35.39 -3.47 10.50
CA VAL A 202 -36.80 -3.68 10.89
C VAL A 202 -36.92 -3.95 12.39
N ASN A 203 -38.16 -4.01 12.88
CA ASN A 203 -38.51 -4.16 14.29
C ASN A 203 -38.06 -2.99 15.18
N ILE A 204 -38.06 -1.77 14.63
CA ILE A 204 -37.75 -0.56 15.37
C ILE A 204 -38.92 -0.25 16.32
N PRO A 205 -38.68 -0.09 17.64
CA PRO A 205 -39.73 0.22 18.60
C PRO A 205 -40.52 1.47 18.23
N THR A 206 -41.84 1.37 18.23
CA THR A 206 -42.75 2.50 18.00
C THR A 206 -43.77 2.61 19.13
N GLN A 207 -44.14 3.84 19.47
CA GLN A 207 -45.17 4.17 20.46
C GLN A 207 -46.39 4.74 19.73
N ARG A 208 -47.57 4.20 20.01
CA ARG A 208 -48.82 4.69 19.44
C ARG A 208 -49.37 5.83 20.29
N LEU A 209 -49.60 6.98 19.67
CA LEU A 209 -50.21 8.16 20.28
C LEU A 209 -51.73 8.03 20.31
N GLU A 210 -52.39 8.82 21.16
CA GLU A 210 -53.86 8.85 21.32
C GLU A 210 -54.60 9.17 20.01
N ASN A 211 -53.98 9.92 19.11
CA ASN A 211 -54.51 10.21 17.77
C ASN A 211 -54.36 9.05 16.75
N GLY A 212 -53.94 7.88 17.21
CA GLY A 212 -53.75 6.67 16.42
C GLY A 212 -52.46 6.60 15.61
N ARG A 213 -51.62 7.65 15.61
CA ARG A 213 -50.32 7.67 14.90
C ARG A 213 -49.20 7.05 15.73
N SER A 214 -48.33 6.28 15.08
CA SER A 214 -47.11 5.72 15.64
C SER A 214 -45.93 6.69 15.51
N VAL A 215 -45.21 6.91 16.60
CA VAL A 215 -43.93 7.62 16.63
C VAL A 215 -42.82 6.66 17.01
N GLY A 216 -41.63 6.82 16.42
CA GLY A 216 -40.48 5.95 16.65
C GLY A 216 -39.21 6.77 16.86
N ARG A 217 -38.10 6.08 17.09
CA ARG A 217 -36.77 6.73 17.19
C ARG A 217 -36.48 7.51 15.90
N SER A 218 -35.87 8.68 16.03
CA SER A 218 -35.43 9.44 14.85
C SER A 218 -34.30 8.70 14.13
N GLY A 219 -34.13 9.00 12.83
CA GLY A 219 -33.03 8.46 12.04
C GLY A 219 -31.65 8.80 12.61
N SER A 220 -31.49 9.99 13.21
CA SER A 220 -30.22 10.38 13.86
C SER A 220 -29.92 9.51 15.08
N THR A 221 -30.91 9.23 15.93
CA THR A 221 -30.72 8.37 17.11
C THR A 221 -30.37 6.94 16.71
N LEU A 222 -31.03 6.39 15.69
CA LEU A 222 -30.70 5.07 15.14
C LEU A 222 -29.31 5.04 14.49
N LYS A 223 -28.92 6.12 13.80
CA LYS A 223 -27.58 6.28 13.23
C LYS A 223 -26.51 6.23 14.32
N ASP A 224 -26.67 6.97 15.40
CA ASP A 224 -25.70 7.00 16.51
C ASP A 224 -25.62 5.64 17.25
N GLU A 225 -26.72 4.89 17.32
CA GLU A 225 -26.75 3.53 17.88
C GLU A 225 -25.98 2.52 16.99
N LEU A 226 -26.20 2.57 15.67
CA LEU A 226 -25.50 1.69 14.73
C LEU A 226 -24.00 2.05 14.61
N ILE A 227 -23.64 3.33 14.69
CA ILE A 227 -22.23 3.76 14.74
C ILE A 227 -21.56 3.27 16.03
N ARG A 228 -22.24 3.32 17.17
CA ARG A 228 -21.72 2.76 18.44
C ARG A 228 -21.54 1.24 18.40
N ARG A 229 -22.28 0.53 17.54
CA ARG A 229 -22.08 -0.89 17.23
C ARG A 229 -20.93 -1.15 16.25
N GLY A 230 -20.25 -0.11 15.77
CA GLY A 230 -19.08 -0.22 14.89
C GLY A 230 -19.39 -0.16 13.39
N PHE A 231 -20.62 0.16 12.98
CA PHE A 231 -20.98 0.24 11.57
C PHE A 231 -20.69 1.63 10.98
N ASN A 232 -20.00 1.65 9.84
CA ASN A 232 -19.65 2.88 9.11
C ASN A 232 -20.71 3.19 8.04
N LEU A 233 -21.70 4.01 8.39
CA LEU A 233 -22.86 4.34 7.57
C LEU A 233 -23.06 5.85 7.41
N ILE A 234 -23.53 6.26 6.23
CA ILE A 234 -23.76 7.66 5.85
C ILE A 234 -25.07 8.19 6.43
N GLY A 235 -26.12 7.38 6.44
CA GLY A 235 -27.47 7.83 6.80
C GLY A 235 -28.35 6.70 7.30
N VAL A 236 -29.35 7.05 8.10
CA VAL A 236 -30.45 6.17 8.48
C VAL A 236 -31.76 6.91 8.29
N ASN A 237 -32.61 6.40 7.41
CA ASN A 237 -33.85 7.02 6.97
C ASN A 237 -35.04 6.15 7.40
N PRO A 238 -35.77 6.52 8.48
CA PRO A 238 -36.98 5.81 8.87
C PRO A 238 -38.08 5.95 7.81
N LEU A 239 -38.78 4.85 7.54
CA LEU A 239 -39.88 4.81 6.58
C LEU A 239 -41.20 5.14 7.28
N TRP A 240 -42.01 5.97 6.63
CA TRP A 240 -43.27 6.48 7.19
C TRP A 240 -44.46 6.08 6.32
N ASN A 241 -45.54 5.64 6.96
CA ASN A 241 -46.82 5.38 6.31
C ASN A 241 -47.90 6.33 6.87
N TYR A 242 -49.14 6.18 6.41
CA TYR A 242 -50.26 7.03 6.84
C TYR A 242 -50.59 6.90 8.35
N HIS A 243 -50.16 5.80 8.99
CA HIS A 243 -50.24 5.60 10.44
C HIS A 243 -49.02 6.15 11.19
N GLY A 244 -48.04 6.76 10.53
CA GLY A 244 -46.82 7.28 11.16
C GLY A 244 -45.59 6.40 10.91
N HIS A 245 -44.72 6.27 11.91
CA HIS A 245 -43.46 5.53 11.80
C HIS A 245 -43.73 4.04 11.56
N SER A 246 -43.19 3.47 10.49
CA SER A 246 -43.51 2.09 10.08
C SER A 246 -42.77 1.00 10.86
N GLY A 247 -41.83 1.39 11.75
CA GLY A 247 -40.95 0.45 12.46
C GLY A 247 -39.80 -0.08 11.59
N ILE A 248 -39.58 0.54 10.43
CA ILE A 248 -38.57 0.17 9.44
C ILE A 248 -37.73 1.40 9.12
N ALA A 249 -36.42 1.22 8.94
CA ALA A 249 -35.51 2.25 8.46
C ALA A 249 -34.55 1.69 7.41
N VAL A 250 -34.12 2.56 6.52
CA VAL A 250 -33.15 2.25 5.46
C VAL A 250 -31.81 2.89 5.83
N VAL A 251 -30.73 2.10 5.77
CA VAL A 251 -29.37 2.51 6.11
C VAL A 251 -28.59 2.72 4.82
N GLU A 252 -27.94 3.87 4.67
CA GLU A 252 -27.16 4.22 3.48
C GLU A 252 -25.66 4.09 3.76
N PHE A 253 -24.93 3.42 2.87
CA PHE A 253 -23.48 3.27 2.96
C PHE A 253 -22.74 4.11 1.90
N GLN A 254 -21.40 4.19 2.01
CA GLN A 254 -20.56 4.91 1.06
C GLN A 254 -20.69 4.37 -0.37
N LYS A 255 -20.60 5.25 -1.37
CA LYS A 255 -20.79 4.92 -2.80
C LYS A 255 -19.49 4.44 -3.45
N ASP A 256 -18.73 3.62 -2.73
CA ASP A 256 -17.44 3.09 -3.13
C ASP A 256 -17.33 1.60 -2.75
N TRP A 257 -16.25 0.95 -3.15
CA TRP A 257 -16.02 -0.47 -2.83
C TRP A 257 -15.88 -0.73 -1.31
N PRO A 258 -15.19 0.11 -0.52
CA PRO A 258 -15.25 0.04 0.95
C PRO A 258 -16.66 0.13 1.52
N GLY A 259 -17.53 0.98 0.96
CA GLY A 259 -18.93 1.07 1.33
C GLY A 259 -19.71 -0.23 1.12
N LEU A 260 -19.40 -1.00 0.08
CA LEU A 260 -19.98 -2.34 -0.14
C LEU A 260 -19.54 -3.29 0.98
N GLN A 261 -18.26 -3.26 1.34
CA GLN A 261 -17.71 -4.09 2.41
C GLN A 261 -18.37 -3.75 3.75
N HIS A 262 -18.55 -2.47 4.07
CA HIS A 262 -19.27 -2.06 5.27
C HIS A 262 -20.74 -2.52 5.27
N ALA A 263 -21.40 -2.52 4.12
CA ALA A 263 -22.77 -3.02 3.99
C ALA A 263 -22.86 -4.53 4.22
N LEU A 264 -21.93 -5.31 3.64
CA LEU A 264 -21.88 -6.76 3.81
C LEU A 264 -21.52 -7.14 5.26
N SER A 265 -20.55 -6.46 5.88
CA SER A 265 -20.22 -6.66 7.31
C SER A 265 -21.40 -6.33 8.22
N PHE A 266 -22.22 -5.34 7.85
CA PHE A 266 -23.46 -5.02 8.55
C PHE A 266 -24.47 -6.17 8.48
N GLU A 267 -24.68 -6.77 7.30
CA GLU A 267 -25.54 -7.95 7.16
C GLU A 267 -25.00 -9.17 7.92
N GLU A 268 -23.70 -9.45 7.82
CA GLU A 268 -23.06 -10.57 8.52
C GLU A 268 -23.17 -10.46 10.03
N ALA A 269 -23.04 -9.26 10.60
CA ALA A 269 -23.19 -9.03 12.03
C ALA A 269 -24.60 -9.37 12.52
N TYR A 270 -25.65 -8.88 11.85
CA TYR A 270 -27.02 -9.20 12.23
C TYR A 270 -27.38 -10.66 11.95
N LYS A 271 -26.80 -11.27 10.92
CA LYS A 271 -26.95 -12.71 10.65
C LYS A 271 -26.28 -13.58 11.72
N ALA A 272 -25.10 -13.18 12.22
CA ALA A 272 -24.40 -13.85 13.30
C ALA A 272 -25.17 -13.80 14.62
N ASP A 273 -25.93 -12.72 14.85
CA ASP A 273 -26.79 -12.54 16.03
C ASP A 273 -28.16 -13.24 15.89
N HIS A 274 -28.41 -14.04 14.84
CA HIS A 274 -29.73 -14.62 14.49
C HIS A 274 -30.83 -13.58 14.27
N HIS A 275 -30.43 -12.39 13.83
CA HIS A 275 -31.28 -11.22 13.56
C HIS A 275 -31.23 -10.83 12.07
N GLY A 276 -30.97 -11.80 11.18
CA GLY A 276 -30.93 -11.59 9.74
C GLY A 276 -32.32 -11.66 9.09
N LYS A 277 -32.35 -11.51 7.76
CA LYS A 277 -33.59 -11.57 6.97
C LYS A 277 -34.35 -12.89 7.12
N LYS A 278 -33.61 -14.01 7.14
CA LYS A 278 -34.20 -15.35 7.28
C LYS A 278 -34.86 -15.52 8.65
N ASP A 279 -34.23 -15.00 9.70
CA ASP A 279 -34.75 -15.04 11.06
C ASP A 279 -35.97 -14.12 11.23
N TRP A 280 -35.99 -12.98 10.54
CA TRP A 280 -37.17 -12.13 10.44
C TRP A 280 -38.33 -12.82 9.71
N GLY A 281 -38.05 -13.70 8.75
CA GLY A 281 -39.06 -14.48 8.03
C GLY A 281 -39.58 -15.71 8.77
N ALA A 282 -38.92 -16.14 9.86
CA ALA A 282 -39.29 -17.35 10.60
C ALA A 282 -40.53 -17.12 11.50
N ASN A 283 -41.40 -18.14 11.57
CA ASN A 283 -42.56 -18.18 12.47
C ASN A 283 -42.11 -18.61 13.88
N ASN A 284 -41.49 -17.69 14.62
CA ASN A 284 -41.26 -17.83 16.06
C ASN A 284 -42.12 -16.79 16.81
N ASP A 285 -42.69 -17.18 17.95
CA ASP A 285 -43.74 -16.41 18.65
C ASP A 285 -43.25 -15.09 19.28
N PHE A 286 -41.94 -14.84 19.37
CA PHE A 286 -41.40 -13.59 19.91
C PHE A 286 -40.13 -13.12 19.18
N LYS A 287 -40.15 -11.89 18.66
CA LYS A 287 -39.00 -11.22 18.01
C LYS A 287 -38.51 -10.06 18.87
N TYR A 288 -37.25 -10.11 19.31
CA TYR A 288 -36.65 -9.09 20.16
C TYR A 288 -35.55 -8.35 19.44
N GLY A 289 -35.40 -7.05 19.69
CA GLY A 289 -34.33 -6.25 19.11
C GLY A 289 -34.49 -5.97 17.61
N LEU A 290 -33.49 -5.30 17.03
CA LEU A 290 -33.46 -4.91 15.63
C LEU A 290 -33.03 -6.09 14.75
N TYR A 291 -33.64 -6.21 13.57
CA TYR A 291 -33.24 -7.15 12.52
C TYR A 291 -32.74 -6.38 11.33
N ALA A 292 -31.70 -6.88 10.66
CA ALA A 292 -31.15 -6.16 9.52
C ALA A 292 -30.49 -7.05 8.45
N TRP A 293 -30.47 -6.56 7.22
CA TRP A 293 -29.83 -7.19 6.06
C TRP A 293 -29.52 -6.15 4.97
N VAL A 294 -28.73 -6.55 3.97
CA VAL A 294 -28.45 -5.71 2.79
C VAL A 294 -29.59 -5.84 1.78
N ALA A 295 -30.03 -4.72 1.22
CA ALA A 295 -31.11 -4.68 0.25
C ALA A 295 -30.69 -5.32 -1.09
N ARG A 296 -31.43 -6.34 -1.52
CA ARG A 296 -31.20 -7.08 -2.77
C ARG A 296 -32.42 -7.01 -3.69
N ALA A 297 -32.36 -7.74 -4.80
CA ALA A 297 -33.40 -7.76 -5.83
C ALA A 297 -34.81 -8.03 -5.30
N ASP A 298 -34.94 -8.89 -4.30
CA ASP A 298 -36.20 -9.26 -3.68
C ASP A 298 -36.80 -8.12 -2.83
N ASP A 299 -35.97 -7.39 -2.07
CA ASP A 299 -36.39 -6.18 -1.37
C ASP A 299 -36.78 -5.07 -2.34
N TYR A 300 -35.99 -4.90 -3.40
CA TYR A 300 -36.24 -3.89 -4.42
C TYR A 300 -37.54 -4.14 -5.20
N LYS A 301 -37.83 -5.40 -5.52
CA LYS A 301 -39.04 -5.81 -6.25
C LYS A 301 -40.27 -5.94 -5.36
N SER A 302 -40.10 -5.93 -4.03
CA SER A 302 -41.21 -6.01 -3.06
C SER A 302 -42.29 -4.94 -3.29
N SER A 303 -43.56 -5.30 -3.10
CA SER A 303 -44.70 -4.36 -3.10
C SER A 303 -44.82 -3.56 -1.78
N SER A 304 -44.00 -3.91 -0.78
CA SER A 304 -43.95 -3.25 0.53
C SER A 304 -43.45 -1.81 0.46
N ILE A 305 -43.54 -1.09 1.59
CA ILE A 305 -42.98 0.25 1.72
C ILE A 305 -41.47 0.30 1.46
N ILE A 306 -40.75 -0.79 1.76
CA ILE A 306 -39.32 -0.94 1.49
C ILE A 306 -39.08 -0.89 -0.02
N GLY A 307 -39.73 -1.77 -0.79
CA GLY A 307 -39.52 -1.80 -2.25
C GLY A 307 -39.99 -0.52 -2.95
N LYS A 308 -41.07 0.12 -2.48
CA LYS A 308 -41.49 1.44 -2.99
C LYS A 308 -40.44 2.53 -2.74
N TYR A 309 -39.79 2.52 -1.58
CA TYR A 309 -38.73 3.47 -1.26
C TYR A 309 -37.48 3.20 -2.12
N LEU A 310 -37.00 1.96 -2.15
CA LEU A 310 -35.79 1.58 -2.89
C LEU A 310 -35.91 1.88 -4.38
N ARG A 311 -37.06 1.65 -5.02
CA ARG A 311 -37.29 2.03 -6.43
C ARG A 311 -37.28 3.53 -6.70
N LYS A 312 -37.51 4.34 -5.67
CA LYS A 312 -37.52 5.81 -5.78
C LYS A 312 -36.11 6.39 -5.61
N THR A 313 -35.25 5.74 -4.81
CA THR A 313 -33.95 6.29 -4.38
C THR A 313 -32.75 5.54 -4.92
N ASN A 314 -32.92 4.32 -5.45
CA ASN A 314 -31.83 3.41 -5.82
C ASN A 314 -32.13 2.66 -7.14
N ASP A 315 -31.08 2.06 -7.71
CA ASP A 315 -31.12 1.18 -8.89
C ASP A 315 -30.62 -0.23 -8.53
N LEU A 316 -31.03 -1.26 -9.26
CA LEU A 316 -30.42 -2.59 -9.18
C LEU A 316 -29.15 -2.65 -10.05
N LYS A 317 -28.05 -3.18 -9.50
CA LYS A 317 -26.77 -3.37 -10.19
C LYS A 317 -26.22 -4.76 -9.94
N ILE A 318 -25.43 -5.25 -10.89
CA ILE A 318 -24.72 -6.53 -10.82
C ILE A 318 -23.25 -6.22 -10.49
N ILE A 319 -22.74 -6.80 -9.39
CA ILE A 319 -21.38 -6.55 -8.90
C ILE A 319 -20.31 -6.82 -9.99
N PRO A 320 -20.33 -7.96 -10.71
CA PRO A 320 -19.42 -8.20 -11.84
C PRO A 320 -19.39 -7.08 -12.89
N LYS A 321 -20.55 -6.50 -13.27
CA LYS A 321 -20.60 -5.43 -14.27
C LYS A 321 -19.99 -4.12 -13.76
N LEU A 322 -20.16 -3.81 -12.48
CA LEU A 322 -19.54 -2.65 -11.84
C LEU A 322 -18.01 -2.82 -11.72
N MET A 323 -17.54 -4.03 -11.40
CA MET A 323 -16.12 -4.35 -11.36
C MET A 323 -15.46 -4.22 -12.74
N GLU A 324 -16.13 -4.70 -13.78
CA GLU A 324 -15.64 -4.59 -15.16
C GLU A 324 -15.58 -3.13 -15.64
N GLU A 325 -16.58 -2.31 -15.29
CA GLU A 325 -16.58 -0.89 -15.63
C GLU A 325 -15.45 -0.14 -14.93
N GLU A 326 -15.17 -0.46 -13.66
CA GLU A 326 -14.08 0.14 -12.90
C GLU A 326 -12.70 -0.30 -13.43
N ALA A 327 -12.54 -1.58 -13.76
CA ALA A 327 -11.34 -2.11 -14.41
C ALA A 327 -11.06 -1.41 -15.74
N ARG A 328 -12.10 -1.18 -16.57
CA ARG A 328 -11.98 -0.41 -17.83
C ARG A 328 -11.59 1.04 -17.60
N LYS A 329 -12.07 1.68 -16.51
CA LYS A 329 -11.66 3.06 -16.15
C LYS A 329 -10.20 3.12 -15.74
N GLN A 330 -9.74 2.14 -14.95
CA GLN A 330 -8.34 2.02 -14.54
C GLN A 330 -7.42 1.72 -15.74
N ASP A 331 -7.82 0.84 -16.64
CA ASP A 331 -7.07 0.50 -17.85
C ASP A 331 -6.96 1.68 -18.81
N ARG A 332 -8.03 2.48 -18.96
CA ARG A 332 -7.97 3.76 -19.70
C ARG A 332 -7.02 4.76 -19.06
N LEU A 333 -7.00 4.86 -17.73
CA LEU A 333 -6.07 5.72 -17.00
C LEU A 333 -4.62 5.28 -17.21
N LEU A 334 -4.36 3.96 -17.16
CA LEU A 334 -3.06 3.38 -17.45
C LEU A 334 -2.65 3.61 -18.92
N SER A 335 -3.57 3.46 -19.87
CA SER A 335 -3.34 3.80 -21.28
C SER A 335 -2.99 5.29 -21.46
N TYR A 336 -3.71 6.20 -20.79
CA TYR A 336 -3.44 7.63 -20.82
C TYR A 336 -2.07 7.96 -20.21
N LEU A 337 -1.72 7.33 -19.08
CA LEU A 337 -0.42 7.47 -18.43
C LEU A 337 0.72 6.92 -19.29
N THR A 338 0.50 5.78 -19.96
CA THR A 338 1.46 5.16 -20.88
C THR A 338 1.68 6.02 -22.13
N ASN A 339 0.63 6.68 -22.64
CA ASN A 339 0.76 7.65 -23.72
C ASN A 339 1.51 8.92 -23.28
N ILE A 340 1.31 9.38 -22.05
CA ILE A 340 2.04 10.52 -21.49
C ILE A 340 3.52 10.19 -21.26
N THR A 341 3.86 8.97 -20.83
CA THR A 341 5.26 8.54 -20.67
C THR A 341 5.92 8.23 -22.02
N GLY A 342 5.19 7.64 -22.97
CA GLY A 342 5.65 7.42 -24.34
C GLY A 342 5.90 8.71 -25.12
N THR A 343 5.09 9.74 -24.92
CA THR A 343 5.34 11.08 -25.50
C THR A 343 6.52 11.78 -24.81
N LYS A 344 6.72 11.57 -23.51
CA LYS A 344 7.90 12.07 -22.78
C LYS A 344 9.22 11.49 -23.29
N ASN A 345 9.25 10.19 -23.61
CA ASN A 345 10.43 9.54 -24.19
C ASN A 345 10.73 9.98 -25.63
N LYS A 346 9.73 10.50 -26.38
CA LYS A 346 9.93 11.10 -27.71
C LYS A 346 10.41 12.56 -27.65
N ILE A 347 10.19 13.26 -26.54
CA ILE A 347 10.55 14.68 -26.36
C ILE A 347 12.00 14.82 -25.84
N ASP A 348 12.59 13.79 -25.23
CA ASP A 348 13.93 13.82 -24.65
C ASP A 348 15.10 13.77 -25.66
N LEU A 349 14.85 13.86 -26.99
CA LEU A 349 15.91 13.84 -28.02
C LEU A 349 16.22 15.18 -28.71
N TYR A 350 15.48 16.28 -28.49
CA TYR A 350 15.88 17.59 -29.03
C TYR A 350 15.47 18.78 -28.14
N THR A 351 16.49 19.48 -27.62
CA THR A 351 16.56 20.92 -27.26
C THR A 351 16.23 21.33 -25.79
N PRO A 352 17.03 22.23 -25.16
CA PRO A 352 16.99 22.51 -23.73
C PRO A 352 16.28 23.82 -23.31
N MET A 353 15.83 23.82 -22.05
CA MET A 353 15.41 24.93 -21.17
C MET A 353 14.05 25.65 -21.43
N GLN A 354 13.06 25.37 -20.56
CA GLN A 354 12.47 26.30 -19.58
C GLN A 354 11.16 25.69 -19.05
N LYS A 355 11.08 25.43 -17.73
CA LYS A 355 9.85 25.05 -17.04
C LYS A 355 9.62 26.00 -15.87
N SER A 356 8.53 26.76 -15.96
CA SER A 356 7.79 27.32 -14.84
C SER A 356 6.53 26.47 -14.59
N PRO A 357 6.00 26.44 -13.36
CA PRO A 357 5.40 25.24 -12.79
C PRO A 357 3.92 25.07 -13.15
N SER A 358 3.55 23.86 -13.53
CA SER A 358 2.16 23.39 -13.60
C SER A 358 1.54 23.36 -12.19
N PHE A 359 0.46 24.11 -12.04
CA PHE A 359 -0.54 23.99 -10.98
C PHE A 359 -0.97 22.52 -10.81
N LYS A 360 -0.89 22.00 -9.57
CA LYS A 360 -1.59 20.77 -9.18
C LYS A 360 -3.02 21.15 -8.79
N VAL A 361 -4.00 20.68 -9.55
CA VAL A 361 -5.41 20.67 -9.14
C VAL A 361 -5.65 19.37 -8.38
N SER A 362 -5.90 19.49 -7.07
CA SER A 362 -6.41 18.42 -6.23
C SER A 362 -7.92 18.34 -6.43
N LEU A 363 -8.43 17.18 -6.85
CA LEU A 363 -9.85 16.86 -6.77
C LEU A 363 -10.19 16.57 -5.30
N THR A 364 -10.78 17.56 -4.61
CA THR A 364 -11.51 17.34 -3.36
C THR A 364 -12.98 17.63 -3.61
N THR A 365 -13.79 16.59 -3.71
CA THR A 365 -15.25 16.66 -3.77
C THR A 365 -15.81 16.48 -2.35
N ASP A 366 -15.64 17.50 -1.51
CA ASP A 366 -16.32 17.59 -0.20
C ASP A 366 -16.89 19.00 -0.03
N ILE A 367 -18.16 19.17 -0.36
CA ILE A 367 -18.95 20.35 0.02
C ILE A 367 -20.06 19.89 0.95
N SER A 368 -19.72 19.61 2.20
CA SER A 368 -20.65 19.54 3.34
C SER A 368 -19.91 18.96 4.56
N SER A 369 -19.35 19.82 5.42
CA SER A 369 -19.15 19.58 6.88
C SER A 369 -18.02 20.44 7.48
N GLU A 370 -17.99 21.75 7.20
CA GLU A 370 -17.38 22.67 8.16
C GLU A 370 -18.34 23.84 8.36
N ASP A 371 -18.60 24.17 9.62
CA ASP A 371 -19.42 25.28 10.11
C ASP A 371 -20.92 24.97 10.32
N GLY A 372 -21.21 24.03 11.21
CA GLY A 372 -22.48 23.93 11.94
C GLY A 372 -22.60 25.01 13.03
N LEU A 373 -22.52 26.28 12.65
CA LEU A 373 -22.79 27.42 13.54
C LEU A 373 -23.99 28.19 12.98
N ASP A 374 -25.01 28.41 13.82
CA ASP A 374 -26.16 29.27 13.48
C ASP A 374 -25.69 30.73 13.42
N ILE A 375 -25.32 31.17 12.22
CA ILE A 375 -24.94 32.55 11.94
C ILE A 375 -26.19 33.43 12.02
N LYS A 376 -26.16 34.44 12.90
CA LYS A 376 -27.20 35.48 12.97
C LYS A 376 -27.11 36.40 11.76
N GLU A 377 -28.23 36.98 11.32
CA GLU A 377 -28.31 37.84 10.13
C GLU A 377 -27.32 39.02 10.17
N SER A 378 -26.97 39.50 11.36
CA SER A 378 -25.97 40.54 11.63
C SER A 378 -24.51 40.16 11.33
N GLU A 379 -24.18 38.86 11.24
CA GLU A 379 -22.82 38.35 10.99
C GLU A 379 -22.62 37.88 9.54
N MET A 380 -23.67 37.97 8.72
CA MET A 380 -23.69 37.51 7.34
C MET A 380 -22.57 38.12 6.49
N GLY A 381 -22.29 39.41 6.64
CA GLY A 381 -21.24 40.10 5.87
C GLY A 381 -19.83 39.52 6.06
N LYS A 382 -19.46 39.17 7.30
CA LYS A 382 -18.15 38.56 7.59
C LYS A 382 -18.02 37.16 6.99
N TYR A 383 -19.12 36.42 6.92
CA TYR A 383 -19.14 35.09 6.33
C TYR A 383 -19.11 35.13 4.79
N VAL A 384 -19.73 36.14 4.17
CA VAL A 384 -19.61 36.40 2.71
C VAL A 384 -18.15 36.54 2.31
N ASP A 385 -17.36 37.32 3.06
CA ASP A 385 -15.94 37.52 2.76
C ASP A 385 -15.11 36.24 2.96
N LYS A 386 -15.37 35.48 4.03
CA LYS A 386 -14.71 34.17 4.27
C LYS A 386 -14.99 33.18 3.13
N SER A 387 -16.22 33.13 2.64
CA SER A 387 -16.61 32.24 1.52
C SER A 387 -16.09 32.74 0.18
N TYR A 388 -16.00 34.06 -0.03
CA TYR A 388 -15.40 34.67 -1.22
C TYR A 388 -13.90 34.34 -1.34
N GLU A 389 -13.15 34.41 -0.24
CA GLU A 389 -11.73 34.01 -0.24
C GLU A 389 -11.54 32.51 -0.52
N LYS A 390 -12.47 31.64 -0.05
CA LYS A 390 -12.45 30.21 -0.39
C LYS A 390 -12.64 29.98 -1.90
N LEU A 391 -13.48 30.78 -2.58
CA LEU A 391 -13.66 30.72 -4.03
C LEU A 391 -12.41 31.21 -4.77
N LYS A 392 -11.81 32.32 -4.33
CA LYS A 392 -10.61 32.92 -4.94
C LYS A 392 -9.38 32.02 -4.86
N ASN A 393 -9.26 31.25 -3.78
CA ASN A 393 -8.18 30.28 -3.56
C ASN A 393 -8.37 28.96 -4.36
N GLY A 394 -9.37 28.88 -5.24
CA GLY A 394 -9.58 27.73 -6.12
C GLY A 394 -10.13 26.47 -5.44
N LYS A 395 -10.70 26.61 -4.23
CA LYS A 395 -11.25 25.48 -3.46
C LYS A 395 -12.53 24.89 -4.07
N TYR A 396 -13.25 25.66 -4.90
CA TYR A 396 -14.48 25.23 -5.55
C TYR A 396 -14.46 25.53 -7.06
N ILE A 397 -14.97 24.61 -7.86
CA ILE A 397 -15.03 24.74 -9.33
C ILE A 397 -16.33 25.47 -9.70
N VAL A 398 -16.23 26.71 -10.19
CA VAL A 398 -17.37 27.53 -10.65
C VAL A 398 -17.55 27.45 -12.17
N LYS A 399 -16.45 27.34 -12.92
CA LYS A 399 -16.44 27.11 -14.38
C LYS A 399 -16.11 25.64 -14.63
N ALA A 400 -17.10 24.86 -15.08
CA ALA A 400 -16.93 23.44 -15.35
C ALA A 400 -16.39 23.17 -16.77
N SER A 401 -16.70 24.05 -17.73
CA SER A 401 -16.13 24.08 -19.09
C SER A 401 -16.15 25.51 -19.65
N ASP A 402 -15.66 25.73 -20.89
CA ASP A 402 -15.69 27.05 -21.54
C ASP A 402 -17.09 27.64 -21.73
N GLU A 403 -18.14 26.81 -21.66
CA GLU A 403 -19.53 27.20 -21.88
C GLU A 403 -20.47 26.82 -20.72
N ALA A 404 -19.97 26.17 -19.65
CA ALA A 404 -20.81 25.68 -18.55
C ALA A 404 -20.31 26.15 -17.17
N TYR A 405 -21.23 26.76 -16.41
CA TYR A 405 -21.00 27.24 -15.05
C TYR A 405 -21.87 26.49 -14.04
N VAL A 406 -21.35 26.28 -12.83
CA VAL A 406 -22.02 25.51 -11.77
C VAL A 406 -22.03 26.31 -10.47
N CYS A 407 -23.13 26.25 -9.73
CA CYS A 407 -23.21 26.79 -8.38
C CYS A 407 -22.69 25.75 -7.38
N PRO A 408 -21.55 25.99 -6.69
CA PRO A 408 -21.00 25.02 -5.73
C PRO A 408 -21.80 24.90 -4.43
N TYR A 409 -22.80 25.76 -4.21
CA TYR A 409 -23.55 25.86 -2.95
C TYR A 409 -24.99 25.33 -3.01
N CYS A 410 -25.41 24.82 -4.17
CA CYS A 410 -26.72 24.19 -4.33
C CYS A 410 -26.55 22.65 -4.32
N PRO A 411 -27.34 21.91 -3.51
CA PRO A 411 -27.23 20.45 -3.37
C PRO A 411 -27.66 19.68 -4.63
N GLU A 412 -28.38 20.33 -5.55
CA GLU A 412 -28.55 19.82 -6.91
C GLU A 412 -27.26 20.04 -7.70
N MET A 413 -26.35 19.08 -7.64
CA MET A 413 -25.11 18.98 -8.43
C MET A 413 -25.33 18.96 -9.98
N LYS A 414 -26.37 19.60 -10.54
CA LYS A 414 -26.71 19.56 -11.98
C LYS A 414 -27.50 20.76 -12.54
N LYS A 415 -27.61 21.91 -11.85
CA LYS A 415 -28.00 23.13 -12.59
C LYS A 415 -26.76 23.72 -13.25
N THR A 416 -26.42 23.13 -14.39
CA THR A 416 -25.45 23.68 -15.34
C THR A 416 -26.09 24.90 -16.00
N TYR A 417 -25.47 26.06 -15.79
CA TYR A 417 -25.86 27.28 -16.45
C TYR A 417 -25.01 27.43 -17.71
N ASN A 418 -25.66 27.47 -18.88
CA ASN A 418 -24.98 27.61 -20.17
C ASN A 418 -24.47 29.03 -20.41
N ARG A 419 -24.87 29.99 -19.57
CA ARG A 419 -24.43 31.39 -19.63
C ARG A 419 -24.02 31.87 -18.25
N TYR A 420 -22.91 32.60 -18.22
CA TYR A 420 -22.38 33.29 -17.04
C TYR A 420 -23.46 34.13 -16.33
N MET A 421 -24.28 34.85 -17.11
CA MET A 421 -25.34 35.71 -16.57
C MET A 421 -26.43 34.93 -15.82
N ASP A 422 -26.72 33.69 -16.21
CA ASP A 422 -27.76 32.89 -15.58
C ASP A 422 -27.31 32.38 -14.20
N LEU A 423 -26.02 32.01 -14.07
CA LEU A 423 -25.43 31.67 -12.76
C LEU A 423 -25.36 32.90 -11.85
N PHE A 424 -24.97 34.05 -12.40
CA PHE A 424 -24.90 35.30 -11.63
C PHE A 424 -26.28 35.72 -11.12
N GLN A 425 -27.32 35.62 -11.95
CA GLN A 425 -28.71 35.87 -11.54
C GLN A 425 -29.19 34.87 -10.50
N HIS A 426 -28.86 33.58 -10.64
CA HIS A 426 -29.16 32.57 -9.62
C HIS A 426 -28.51 32.89 -8.27
N ALA A 427 -27.21 33.16 -8.26
CA ALA A 427 -26.46 33.49 -7.07
C ALA A 427 -27.00 34.76 -6.39
N SER A 428 -27.31 35.79 -7.18
CA SER A 428 -27.87 37.05 -6.70
C SER A 428 -29.30 36.88 -6.16
N ALA A 429 -30.16 36.13 -6.85
CA ALA A 429 -31.54 35.88 -6.43
C ALA A 429 -31.60 35.05 -5.13
N VAL A 430 -30.71 34.07 -4.98
CA VAL A 430 -30.60 33.28 -3.76
C VAL A 430 -30.00 34.08 -2.61
N GLY A 431 -28.97 34.87 -2.89
CA GLY A 431 -28.28 35.71 -1.91
C GLY A 431 -29.17 36.83 -1.35
N ASN A 432 -29.97 37.47 -2.21
CA ASN A 432 -30.87 38.57 -1.86
C ASN A 432 -32.29 38.09 -1.50
N SER A 433 -32.49 36.79 -1.28
CA SER A 433 -33.82 36.26 -0.95
C SER A 433 -34.31 36.78 0.41
N SER A 434 -35.48 37.42 0.43
CA SER A 434 -36.19 37.84 1.65
C SER A 434 -36.85 36.67 2.41
N SER A 435 -36.71 35.42 1.93
CA SER A 435 -37.33 34.27 2.58
C SER A 435 -36.65 33.91 3.90
N GLU A 436 -37.44 33.80 4.97
CA GLU A 436 -37.00 33.30 6.28
C GLU A 436 -36.72 31.78 6.27
N LYS A 437 -37.25 31.04 5.29
CA LYS A 437 -37.06 29.58 5.17
C LYS A 437 -35.64 29.19 4.72
N ARG A 438 -34.86 30.13 4.18
CA ARG A 438 -33.52 29.88 3.66
C ARG A 438 -32.49 30.37 4.67
N LYS A 439 -31.66 29.45 5.19
CA LYS A 439 -30.69 29.75 6.27
C LYS A 439 -29.74 30.91 5.88
N PRO A 440 -29.35 31.79 6.82
CA PRO A 440 -28.42 32.91 6.58
C PRO A 440 -27.10 32.49 5.92
N ILE A 441 -26.57 31.32 6.29
CA ILE A 441 -25.34 30.75 5.71
C ILE A 441 -25.46 30.45 4.22
N VAL A 442 -26.65 30.04 3.76
CA VAL A 442 -26.93 29.77 2.35
C VAL A 442 -26.99 31.10 1.57
N LYS A 443 -27.63 32.14 2.15
CA LYS A 443 -27.66 33.48 1.56
C LYS A 443 -26.25 34.06 1.44
N ALA A 444 -25.45 33.97 2.50
CA ALA A 444 -24.05 34.42 2.53
C ALA A 444 -23.18 33.73 1.47
N ASN A 445 -23.28 32.41 1.32
CA ASN A 445 -22.51 31.66 0.31
C ASN A 445 -22.87 32.07 -1.12
N HIS A 446 -24.15 32.33 -1.41
CA HIS A 446 -24.57 32.75 -2.74
C HIS A 446 -24.25 34.23 -3.02
N LEU A 447 -24.27 35.10 -2.00
CA LEU A 447 -23.73 36.47 -2.09
C LEU A 447 -22.22 36.47 -2.36
N ALA A 448 -21.47 35.58 -1.72
CA ALA A 448 -20.04 35.41 -1.97
C ALA A 448 -19.76 34.93 -3.40
N LEU A 449 -20.58 34.01 -3.92
CA LEU A 449 -20.51 33.56 -5.32
C LEU A 449 -20.81 34.69 -6.31
N ALA A 450 -21.85 35.49 -6.05
CA ALA A 450 -22.19 36.64 -6.90
C ALA A 450 -21.04 37.67 -6.91
N LYS A 451 -20.46 37.97 -5.74
CA LYS A 451 -19.30 38.85 -5.58
C LYS A 451 -18.07 38.32 -6.34
N TYR A 452 -17.81 37.01 -6.30
CA TYR A 452 -16.72 36.35 -7.03
C TYR A 452 -16.95 36.37 -8.55
N LEU A 453 -18.17 36.11 -9.00
CA LEU A 453 -18.53 36.21 -10.41
C LEU A 453 -18.30 37.64 -10.91
N GLU A 454 -18.81 38.64 -10.20
CA GLU A 454 -18.71 40.05 -10.59
C GLU A 454 -17.28 40.61 -10.55
N LYS A 455 -16.49 40.30 -9.52
CA LYS A 455 -15.17 40.93 -9.31
C LYS A 455 -14.01 40.19 -9.97
N ASP A 456 -14.04 38.86 -9.97
CA ASP A 456 -12.88 38.04 -10.38
C ASP A 456 -13.11 37.30 -11.69
N LEU A 457 -14.34 36.85 -11.98
CA LEU A 457 -14.65 36.13 -13.23
C LEU A 457 -15.16 37.06 -14.36
N ALA A 458 -15.88 38.14 -14.08
CA ALA A 458 -16.39 39.07 -15.10
C ALA A 458 -15.29 39.71 -15.98
N PRO A 459 -14.11 40.08 -15.44
CA PRO A 459 -12.99 40.55 -16.26
C PRO A 459 -12.42 39.45 -17.18
N LEU A 460 -12.43 38.18 -16.72
CA LEU A 460 -11.94 37.02 -17.47
C LEU A 460 -12.92 36.57 -18.57
N VAL A 461 -14.23 36.67 -18.33
CA VAL A 461 -15.27 36.36 -19.32
C VAL A 461 -15.43 37.47 -20.35
N SER A 462 -15.24 38.75 -19.97
CA SER A 462 -15.21 39.87 -20.92
C SER A 462 -13.98 39.85 -21.85
N SER A 463 -12.96 39.04 -21.50
CA SER A 463 -11.77 38.79 -22.32
C SER A 463 -11.98 37.67 -23.35
N LEU A 464 -13.08 36.90 -23.26
CA LEU A 464 -13.49 35.91 -24.24
C LEU A 464 -14.65 36.48 -25.05
N LYS A 465 -14.36 37.07 -26.20
CA LYS A 465 -15.37 37.50 -27.16
C LYS A 465 -16.19 36.28 -27.64
N PRO A 466 -17.49 36.44 -27.94
CA PRO A 466 -18.23 35.44 -28.69
C PRO A 466 -17.55 35.20 -30.03
N VAL A 467 -17.55 33.93 -30.46
CA VAL A 467 -17.21 33.54 -31.83
C VAL A 467 -18.13 34.29 -32.78
N ALA A 468 -17.61 35.38 -33.35
CA ALA A 468 -18.17 36.01 -34.53
C ALA A 468 -17.90 35.09 -35.75
N PRO A 469 -18.78 35.10 -36.77
CA PRO A 469 -18.55 34.34 -37.99
C PRO A 469 -17.20 34.74 -38.59
N VAL A 470 -16.48 33.72 -39.09
CA VAL A 470 -15.19 33.84 -39.78
C VAL A 470 -15.17 35.07 -40.69
N ASN A 471 -14.33 36.05 -40.35
CA ASN A 471 -14.00 37.15 -41.24
C ASN A 471 -12.77 36.69 -42.07
N PRO A 472 -12.92 36.45 -43.38
CA PRO A 472 -11.78 36.22 -44.26
C PRO A 472 -10.99 37.52 -44.39
N LEU A 473 -9.68 37.42 -44.60
CA LEU A 473 -8.65 38.49 -44.61
C LEU A 473 -7.91 38.66 -43.27
N SER A 474 -7.19 37.62 -42.86
CA SER A 474 -5.96 37.77 -42.08
C SER A 474 -4.80 37.28 -42.94
N GLY A 475 -3.97 38.22 -43.36
CA GLY A 475 -2.77 37.99 -44.15
C GLY A 475 -2.18 39.33 -44.54
N CYS A 476 -1.36 39.90 -43.65
CA CYS A 476 -0.17 40.72 -43.92
C CYS A 476 0.38 41.29 -42.60
N ASP A 477 1.69 41.18 -42.46
CA ASP A 477 2.52 41.45 -41.30
C ASP A 477 2.91 42.93 -41.10
N HIS A 478 3.11 43.24 -39.81
CA HIS A 478 4.02 44.21 -39.14
C HIS A 478 4.00 45.73 -39.45
N GLY A 479 4.23 46.50 -38.37
CA GLY A 479 5.08 47.69 -38.41
C GLY A 479 4.57 48.92 -37.65
N GLU A 480 5.23 49.27 -36.56
CA GLU A 480 5.00 50.48 -35.76
C GLU A 480 5.26 51.78 -36.54
N ASN A 481 4.49 52.82 -36.19
CA ASN A 481 4.55 54.22 -36.64
C ASN A 481 4.15 54.53 -38.10
N GLY A 482 2.90 54.98 -38.31
CA GLY A 482 2.47 55.45 -39.62
C GLY A 482 1.09 56.10 -39.65
N LYS A 483 1.09 57.43 -39.64
CA LYS A 483 0.05 58.29 -40.21
C LYS A 483 -0.36 57.78 -41.60
N TYR A 484 -1.60 57.33 -41.77
CA TYR A 484 -2.24 57.18 -43.08
C TYR A 484 -3.61 57.87 -43.11
N VAL A 485 -3.57 59.19 -42.97
CA VAL A 485 -4.14 60.00 -44.05
C VAL A 485 -3.11 59.87 -45.18
N VAL A 486 -3.38 59.03 -46.18
CA VAL A 486 -2.70 59.19 -47.47
C VAL A 486 -3.29 60.46 -48.07
N LYS A 487 -2.51 61.54 -47.99
CA LYS A 487 -2.70 62.73 -48.83
C LYS A 487 -1.69 62.64 -49.96
N VAL A 488 -2.14 62.20 -51.12
CA VAL A 488 -1.60 62.58 -52.43
C VAL A 488 -2.79 62.61 -53.42
N PRO A 489 -2.74 63.39 -54.50
CA PRO A 489 -3.60 64.53 -54.75
C PRO A 489 -4.65 64.17 -55.80
N ASP A 490 -5.83 63.78 -55.36
CA ASP A 490 -7.10 63.91 -56.09
C ASP A 490 -8.18 63.36 -55.16
N GLU A 491 -9.27 64.10 -54.95
CA GLU A 491 -10.32 63.87 -53.95
C GLU A 491 -11.16 62.59 -54.18
N ILE A 492 -10.52 61.42 -54.18
CA ILE A 492 -11.11 60.15 -54.58
C ILE A 492 -10.87 59.09 -53.49
N TYR A 493 -11.97 58.57 -52.94
CA TYR A 493 -12.05 57.55 -51.92
C TYR A 493 -12.73 56.29 -52.48
N THR A 494 -12.36 55.12 -51.99
CA THR A 494 -13.01 53.85 -52.34
C THR A 494 -13.73 53.28 -51.14
N CYS A 495 -14.84 52.58 -51.36
CA CYS A 495 -15.57 51.94 -50.27
C CYS A 495 -14.89 50.61 -49.88
N PRO A 496 -14.33 50.47 -48.67
CA PRO A 496 -13.68 49.23 -48.23
C PRO A 496 -14.68 48.08 -47.97
N CYS A 497 -15.98 48.38 -47.95
CA CYS A 497 -17.03 47.40 -47.65
C CYS A 497 -17.63 46.72 -48.90
N CYS A 498 -17.18 47.08 -50.12
CA CYS A 498 -17.67 46.50 -51.38
C CYS A 498 -16.66 45.50 -51.99
N PRO A 499 -17.08 44.28 -52.40
CA PRO A 499 -16.19 43.30 -53.04
C PRO A 499 -15.74 43.70 -54.45
N GLU A 500 -14.58 43.17 -54.86
CA GLU A 500 -13.60 43.73 -55.82
C GLU A 500 -14.00 43.94 -57.30
N MET A 501 -15.29 44.00 -57.64
CA MET A 501 -15.74 44.26 -59.02
C MET A 501 -16.58 45.55 -59.16
N LYS A 502 -16.69 46.37 -58.11
CA LYS A 502 -17.31 47.71 -58.14
C LYS A 502 -16.54 48.74 -57.31
N LYS A 503 -15.20 48.80 -57.47
CA LYS A 503 -14.37 49.89 -56.93
C LYS A 503 -14.62 51.14 -57.78
N SER A 504 -15.80 51.75 -57.63
CA SER A 504 -16.08 53.08 -58.17
C SER A 504 -15.35 54.10 -57.30
N ASN A 505 -14.69 55.03 -57.95
CA ASN A 505 -14.02 56.16 -57.32
C ASN A 505 -15.07 57.15 -56.81
N TYR A 506 -15.15 57.41 -55.50
CA TYR A 506 -16.15 58.29 -54.86
C TYR A 506 -15.48 59.55 -54.29
N ARG A 507 -16.09 60.73 -54.41
CA ARG A 507 -15.68 61.88 -53.58
C ARG A 507 -16.16 61.67 -52.13
N TYR A 508 -15.62 62.43 -51.18
CA TYR A 508 -15.90 62.22 -49.74
C TYR A 508 -17.40 62.19 -49.40
N LEU A 509 -18.17 63.16 -49.92
CA LEU A 509 -19.62 63.21 -49.73
C LEU A 509 -20.36 62.08 -50.48
N ASP A 510 -19.88 61.72 -51.66
CA ASP A 510 -20.45 60.62 -52.46
C ASP A 510 -20.21 59.26 -51.79
N LEU A 511 -19.11 59.10 -51.05
CA LEU A 511 -18.82 57.91 -50.26
C LEU A 511 -19.74 57.79 -49.05
N ILE A 512 -20.05 58.90 -48.38
CA ILE A 512 -21.03 58.94 -47.28
C ILE A 512 -22.42 58.57 -47.81
N GLN A 513 -22.82 59.13 -48.96
CA GLN A 513 -24.10 58.81 -49.60
C GLN A 513 -24.14 57.36 -50.09
N HIS A 514 -23.06 56.85 -50.69
CA HIS A 514 -22.93 55.46 -51.10
C HIS A 514 -23.06 54.50 -49.90
N ALA A 515 -22.30 54.74 -48.83
CA ALA A 515 -22.34 53.91 -47.61
C ALA A 515 -23.73 53.95 -46.95
N SER A 516 -24.36 55.13 -46.90
CA SER A 516 -25.71 55.29 -46.36
C SER A 516 -26.77 54.61 -47.23
N ALA A 517 -26.70 54.75 -48.55
CA ALA A 517 -27.64 54.12 -49.49
C ALA A 517 -27.51 52.59 -49.51
N VAL A 518 -26.30 52.06 -49.37
CA VAL A 518 -26.05 50.62 -49.27
C VAL A 518 -26.54 50.07 -47.93
N GLY A 519 -26.26 50.78 -46.82
CA GLY A 519 -26.70 50.40 -45.47
C GLY A 519 -28.22 50.43 -45.30
N ASN A 520 -28.91 51.39 -45.94
CA ASN A 520 -30.37 51.55 -45.90
C ASN A 520 -31.10 50.82 -47.04
N SER A 521 -30.40 50.01 -47.84
CA SER A 521 -31.01 49.33 -48.99
C SER A 521 -31.99 48.23 -48.56
N THR A 522 -33.18 48.22 -49.15
CA THR A 522 -34.19 47.17 -48.98
C THR A 522 -33.93 45.91 -49.81
N SER A 523 -32.85 45.89 -50.62
CA SER A 523 -32.52 44.76 -51.49
C SER A 523 -32.15 43.50 -50.70
N GLU A 524 -32.74 42.36 -51.06
CA GLU A 524 -32.44 41.03 -50.50
C GLU A 524 -31.12 40.44 -51.02
N LYS A 525 -30.52 41.04 -52.07
CA LYS A 525 -29.25 40.56 -52.66
C LYS A 525 -28.01 40.88 -51.82
N ARG A 526 -28.14 41.66 -50.74
CA ARG A 526 -27.03 42.05 -49.85
C ARG A 526 -27.27 41.52 -48.45
N THR A 527 -26.24 40.95 -47.85
CA THR A 527 -26.33 40.33 -46.52
C THR A 527 -26.56 41.37 -45.43
N PRO A 528 -27.19 40.99 -44.31
CA PRO A 528 -27.35 41.89 -43.15
C PRO A 528 -26.02 42.44 -42.63
N ILE A 529 -24.94 41.65 -42.75
CA ILE A 529 -23.59 42.02 -42.31
C ILE A 529 -23.01 43.11 -43.23
N GLU A 530 -23.15 42.98 -44.55
CA GLU A 530 -22.71 44.03 -45.49
C GLU A 530 -23.46 45.34 -45.26
N LYS A 531 -24.78 45.29 -45.01
CA LYS A 531 -25.57 46.50 -44.71
C LYS A 531 -25.11 47.16 -43.41
N ALA A 532 -24.88 46.37 -42.36
CA ALA A 532 -24.38 46.87 -41.08
C ALA A 532 -23.00 47.51 -41.20
N ASN A 533 -22.08 46.92 -41.97
CA ASN A 533 -20.74 47.46 -42.19
C ASN A 533 -20.76 48.81 -42.94
N HIS A 534 -21.60 48.95 -43.98
CA HIS A 534 -21.74 50.22 -44.69
C HIS A 534 -22.41 51.29 -43.81
N LEU A 535 -23.37 50.92 -42.96
CA LEU A 535 -24.00 51.85 -42.02
C LEU A 535 -23.03 52.32 -40.93
N ALA A 536 -22.15 51.44 -40.47
CA ALA A 536 -21.08 51.77 -39.54
C ALA A 536 -20.05 52.72 -40.18
N LEU A 537 -19.69 52.48 -41.44
CA LEU A 537 -18.81 53.37 -42.22
C LEU A 537 -19.43 54.75 -42.40
N ALA A 538 -20.72 54.85 -42.76
CA ALA A 538 -21.43 56.12 -42.87
C ALA A 538 -21.39 56.92 -41.55
N LYS A 539 -21.73 56.27 -40.43
CA LYS A 539 -21.68 56.90 -39.08
C LYS A 539 -20.28 57.33 -38.67
N TYR A 540 -19.26 56.58 -39.09
CA TYR A 540 -17.87 56.92 -38.81
C TYR A 540 -17.43 58.15 -39.61
N LEU A 541 -17.75 58.19 -40.91
CA LEU A 541 -17.46 59.32 -41.78
C LEU A 541 -18.24 60.58 -41.35
N GLU A 542 -19.49 60.44 -40.91
CA GLU A 542 -20.29 61.54 -40.34
C GLU A 542 -19.73 62.09 -39.02
N LYS A 543 -19.03 61.26 -38.21
CA LYS A 543 -18.42 61.68 -36.94
C LYS A 543 -17.02 62.30 -37.08
N GLY A 544 -16.32 62.06 -38.19
CA GLY A 544 -14.97 62.56 -38.43
C GLY A 544 -14.92 63.98 -38.99
N LEU A 545 -15.25 64.98 -38.15
CA LEU A 545 -15.15 66.43 -38.38
C LEU A 545 -15.81 67.00 -39.66
N LEU A 546 -16.88 67.79 -39.44
CA LEU A 546 -17.09 69.02 -40.22
C LEU A 546 -15.94 69.99 -39.88
N PRO A 547 -15.09 70.39 -40.84
CA PRO A 547 -14.32 71.61 -40.69
C PRO A 547 -15.32 72.75 -40.58
N SER A 548 -15.06 73.65 -39.64
CA SER A 548 -15.60 75.00 -39.56
C SER A 548 -15.81 75.59 -40.97
N VAL A 549 -17.02 75.45 -41.50
CA VAL A 549 -17.54 76.41 -42.46
C VAL A 549 -17.80 77.62 -41.59
N SER A 550 -16.79 78.48 -41.60
CA SER A 550 -16.88 79.88 -41.27
C SER A 550 -18.28 80.34 -41.68
N SER A 551 -19.10 80.69 -40.70
CA SER A 551 -20.19 81.60 -40.95
C SER A 551 -19.53 82.82 -41.57
N SER A 552 -19.66 82.91 -42.89
CA SER A 552 -19.63 84.19 -43.56
C SER A 552 -20.49 85.11 -42.72
N LYS A 553 -19.88 86.21 -42.26
CA LYS A 553 -20.58 87.40 -41.77
C LYS A 553 -21.93 87.48 -42.49
N PRO A 554 -23.06 87.67 -41.78
CA PRO A 554 -24.18 88.31 -42.43
C PRO A 554 -23.61 89.60 -43.00
N ALA A 555 -23.72 89.77 -44.32
CA ALA A 555 -23.66 91.08 -44.91
C ALA A 555 -24.54 91.98 -44.03
N ALA A 556 -24.01 93.15 -43.65
CA ALA A 556 -24.76 94.16 -42.95
C ALA A 556 -26.08 94.36 -43.72
N GLN A 557 -27.15 93.74 -43.22
CA GLN A 557 -28.48 94.27 -43.45
C GLN A 557 -28.49 95.55 -42.64
N GLU A 558 -28.77 96.64 -43.32
CA GLU A 558 -29.06 97.92 -42.67
C GLU A 558 -29.96 97.67 -41.47
N ASP A 559 -29.51 98.14 -40.30
CA ASP A 559 -30.31 98.08 -39.08
C ASP A 559 -31.63 98.82 -39.36
N PRO A 560 -32.79 98.13 -39.40
CA PRO A 560 -34.05 98.77 -39.75
C PRO A 560 -34.49 99.85 -38.74
N LEU A 561 -33.79 99.92 -37.59
CA LEU A 561 -34.05 100.82 -36.47
C LEU A 561 -33.24 102.12 -36.50
N SER A 562 -32.44 102.38 -37.54
CA SER A 562 -31.57 103.58 -37.67
C SER A 562 -32.29 104.96 -37.76
N GLY A 563 -33.51 105.08 -37.26
CA GLY A 563 -34.24 106.35 -37.17
C GLY A 563 -35.44 106.33 -36.21
N CYS A 564 -35.53 105.34 -35.31
CA CYS A 564 -36.55 105.34 -34.25
C CYS A 564 -36.01 106.10 -33.04
N ASP A 565 -36.81 107.01 -32.48
CA ASP A 565 -36.48 107.67 -31.22
C ASP A 565 -36.68 106.64 -30.09
N ASP A 566 -35.61 106.30 -29.37
CA ASP A 566 -35.61 105.22 -28.35
C ASP A 566 -36.59 105.47 -27.21
N ASP A 567 -36.98 106.73 -27.01
CA ASP A 567 -37.96 107.19 -26.03
C ASP A 567 -39.42 107.15 -26.55
N GLU A 568 -39.61 106.80 -27.81
CA GLU A 568 -40.92 106.78 -28.46
C GLU A 568 -41.76 105.58 -27.96
N LYS A 569 -42.91 105.92 -27.35
CA LYS A 569 -43.84 104.90 -26.86
C LYS A 569 -44.74 104.42 -27.99
N ILE A 570 -44.55 103.16 -28.36
CA ILE A 570 -45.35 102.45 -29.35
C ILE A 570 -46.34 101.56 -28.61
N VAL A 571 -47.51 101.34 -29.20
CA VAL A 571 -48.49 100.41 -28.66
C VAL A 571 -47.97 98.96 -28.79
N TRP A 572 -47.99 98.23 -27.67
CA TRP A 572 -47.61 96.84 -27.56
C TRP A 572 -48.80 95.98 -27.10
N PRO A 573 -49.17 94.90 -27.82
CA PRO A 573 -48.58 94.38 -29.06
C PRO A 573 -48.62 95.38 -30.22
N TRP A 574 -47.65 95.28 -31.14
CA TRP A 574 -47.53 96.21 -32.26
C TRP A 574 -48.83 96.27 -33.05
N THR A 575 -49.32 97.48 -33.25
CA THR A 575 -50.67 97.71 -33.76
C THR A 575 -50.65 98.83 -34.81
N GLY A 576 -51.15 98.56 -36.01
CA GLY A 576 -51.42 99.55 -37.05
C GLY A 576 -52.85 100.08 -36.99
N ILE A 577 -53.08 101.26 -37.53
CA ILE A 577 -54.38 101.91 -37.66
C ILE A 577 -54.64 102.10 -39.14
N VAL A 578 -55.86 101.81 -39.59
CA VAL A 578 -56.35 102.10 -40.94
C VAL A 578 -57.62 102.93 -40.84
N VAL A 579 -57.69 104.04 -41.57
CA VAL A 579 -58.86 104.93 -41.62
C VAL A 579 -59.30 105.19 -43.07
N ASN A 580 -60.43 105.88 -43.23
CA ASN A 580 -61.09 106.12 -44.52
C ASN A 580 -61.61 104.83 -45.20
N ILE A 581 -62.03 103.85 -44.39
CA ILE A 581 -62.61 102.61 -44.90
C ILE A 581 -64.02 102.89 -45.44
N PRO A 582 -64.34 102.57 -46.71
CA PRO A 582 -65.66 102.79 -47.28
C PRO A 582 -66.77 102.16 -46.43
N THR A 583 -67.82 102.94 -46.16
CA THR A 583 -69.02 102.48 -45.47
C THR A 583 -70.27 102.90 -46.23
N TRP A 584 -71.30 102.07 -46.21
CA TRP A 584 -72.61 102.37 -46.78
C TRP A 584 -73.70 102.21 -45.71
N LYS A 585 -74.84 102.90 -45.88
CA LYS A 585 -75.95 102.82 -44.92
C LYS A 585 -76.79 101.58 -45.20
N SER A 586 -77.04 100.79 -44.15
CA SER A 586 -78.04 99.71 -44.15
C SER A 586 -79.46 100.29 -44.11
N GLU A 587 -80.46 99.45 -44.38
CA GLU A 587 -81.89 99.78 -44.26
C GLU A 587 -82.26 100.32 -42.86
N ASP A 588 -81.56 99.87 -41.82
CA ASP A 588 -81.70 100.34 -40.43
C ASP A 588 -80.97 101.66 -40.11
N GLY A 589 -80.40 102.34 -41.11
CA GLY A 589 -79.65 103.59 -40.95
C GLY A 589 -78.24 103.45 -40.37
N ARG A 590 -77.81 102.23 -40.00
CA ARG A 590 -76.44 101.94 -39.50
C ARG A 590 -75.43 101.83 -40.63
N ALA A 591 -74.21 102.33 -40.41
CA ALA A 591 -73.08 102.18 -41.32
C ALA A 591 -72.56 100.73 -41.32
N VAL A 592 -72.43 100.12 -42.50
CA VAL A 592 -71.85 98.80 -42.73
C VAL A 592 -70.63 98.97 -43.63
N GLY A 593 -69.60 98.17 -43.39
CA GLY A 593 -68.36 98.16 -44.17
C GLY A 593 -67.90 96.74 -44.43
N GLU A 594 -66.88 96.59 -45.27
CA GLU A 594 -66.30 95.27 -45.54
C GLU A 594 -65.73 94.61 -44.27
N SER A 595 -65.66 93.28 -44.27
CA SER A 595 -65.08 92.54 -43.15
C SER A 595 -63.57 92.80 -43.06
N GLY A 596 -63.07 93.04 -41.83
CA GLY A 596 -61.63 93.22 -41.59
C GLY A 596 -60.77 92.07 -42.10
N SER A 597 -61.31 90.85 -42.23
CA SER A 597 -60.60 89.70 -42.83
C SER A 597 -60.15 89.94 -44.28
N LYS A 598 -60.96 90.64 -45.09
CA LYS A 598 -60.61 90.94 -46.49
C LYS A 598 -59.42 91.91 -46.54
N LEU A 599 -59.45 92.95 -45.71
CA LEU A 599 -58.34 93.90 -45.56
C LEU A 599 -57.09 93.22 -44.98
N ARG A 600 -57.24 92.27 -44.06
CA ARG A 600 -56.12 91.47 -43.54
C ARG A 600 -55.45 90.69 -44.68
N ASP A 601 -56.22 90.01 -45.51
CA ASP A 601 -55.67 89.17 -46.58
C ASP A 601 -54.99 90.03 -47.67
N GLU A 602 -55.51 91.23 -47.94
CA GLU A 602 -54.85 92.23 -48.78
C GLU A 602 -53.50 92.68 -48.18
N LEU A 603 -53.47 93.03 -46.89
CA LEU A 603 -52.22 93.41 -46.21
C LEU A 603 -51.21 92.26 -46.13
N ILE A 604 -51.66 91.00 -46.03
CA ILE A 604 -50.79 89.82 -46.13
C ILE A 604 -50.19 89.73 -47.55
N SER A 605 -51.00 89.93 -48.60
CA SER A 605 -50.51 89.91 -49.98
C SER A 605 -49.48 91.00 -50.29
N ARG A 606 -49.55 92.14 -49.57
CA ARG A 606 -48.54 93.22 -49.62
C ARG A 606 -47.29 92.94 -48.78
N GLY A 607 -47.21 91.79 -48.11
CA GLY A 607 -46.05 91.36 -47.33
C GLY A 607 -46.02 91.86 -45.87
N PHE A 608 -47.05 92.57 -45.40
CA PHE A 608 -47.08 93.10 -44.03
C PHE A 608 -47.42 92.06 -42.97
N ASN A 609 -47.93 90.89 -43.36
CA ASN A 609 -48.18 89.75 -42.45
C ASN A 609 -48.88 90.10 -41.11
N PRO A 610 -50.00 90.85 -41.10
CA PRO A 610 -50.75 91.09 -39.86
C PRO A 610 -51.41 89.80 -39.34
N ILE A 611 -51.48 89.65 -38.02
CA ILE A 611 -52.23 88.56 -37.37
C ILE A 611 -53.72 88.75 -37.62
N ARG A 612 -54.21 89.99 -37.48
CA ARG A 612 -55.64 90.28 -37.47
C ARG A 612 -55.93 91.72 -37.86
N VAL A 613 -57.06 91.97 -38.51
CA VAL A 613 -57.59 93.32 -38.74
C VAL A 613 -59.00 93.40 -38.18
N ARG A 614 -59.25 94.38 -37.31
CA ARG A 614 -60.50 94.59 -36.57
C ARG A 614 -61.12 95.91 -36.96
N ALA A 615 -62.26 95.85 -37.65
CA ALA A 615 -63.11 97.01 -37.87
C ALA A 615 -63.63 97.56 -36.53
N LEU A 616 -63.47 98.86 -36.30
CA LEU A 616 -64.00 99.55 -35.14
C LEU A 616 -65.48 99.92 -35.38
N ARG A 617 -66.31 99.75 -34.35
CA ARG A 617 -67.77 99.96 -34.43
C ARG A 617 -68.24 100.85 -33.30
N ASN A 618 -69.06 101.86 -33.63
CA ASN A 618 -69.75 102.71 -32.66
C ASN A 618 -71.27 102.45 -32.69
N HIS A 619 -72.05 103.23 -31.94
CA HIS A 619 -73.51 103.10 -31.88
C HIS A 619 -74.20 103.30 -33.25
N CYS A 620 -73.54 103.97 -34.20
CA CYS A 620 -74.00 104.18 -35.58
C CYS A 620 -73.54 103.08 -36.56
N GLY A 621 -72.79 102.06 -36.12
CA GLY A 621 -72.27 100.99 -36.97
C GLY A 621 -70.74 101.04 -37.18
N HIS A 622 -70.26 100.65 -38.35
CA HIS A 622 -68.84 100.67 -38.74
C HIS A 622 -68.29 102.11 -38.71
N SER A 623 -67.20 102.36 -37.99
CA SER A 623 -66.68 103.72 -37.77
C SER A 623 -65.81 104.27 -38.91
N GLY A 624 -65.63 103.50 -39.98
CA GLY A 624 -64.71 103.82 -41.08
C GLY A 624 -63.23 103.66 -40.72
N ALA A 625 -62.94 103.03 -39.57
CA ALA A 625 -61.59 102.76 -39.09
C ALA A 625 -61.44 101.30 -38.67
N ALA A 626 -60.23 100.76 -38.80
CA ALA A 626 -59.85 99.44 -38.35
C ALA A 626 -58.47 99.45 -37.69
N VAL A 627 -58.23 98.45 -36.86
CA VAL A 627 -56.99 98.24 -36.13
C VAL A 627 -56.33 96.96 -36.63
N VAL A 628 -55.05 97.04 -36.99
CA VAL A 628 -54.24 95.97 -37.57
C VAL A 628 -53.29 95.45 -36.50
N GLU A 629 -53.42 94.21 -36.07
CA GLU A 629 -52.58 93.61 -35.02
C GLU A 629 -51.43 92.81 -35.64
N PHE A 630 -50.20 93.02 -35.19
CA PHE A 630 -49.00 92.29 -35.62
C PHE A 630 -48.46 91.35 -34.53
N ARG A 631 -47.46 90.52 -34.87
CA ARG A 631 -46.83 89.56 -33.93
C ARG A 631 -46.13 90.25 -32.76
N LYS A 632 -46.09 89.61 -31.60
CA LYS A 632 -45.42 90.14 -30.39
C LYS A 632 -43.90 89.91 -30.38
N ASP A 633 -43.26 89.72 -31.51
CA ASP A 633 -41.81 89.55 -31.59
C ASP A 633 -41.21 90.67 -32.44
N TRP A 634 -39.88 90.68 -32.54
CA TRP A 634 -39.16 91.67 -33.35
C TRP A 634 -39.57 91.61 -34.83
N SER A 635 -39.98 90.44 -35.33
CA SER A 635 -40.53 90.31 -36.70
C SER A 635 -41.87 91.06 -36.85
N GLY A 636 -42.72 91.04 -35.83
CA GLY A 636 -43.95 91.81 -35.83
C GLY A 636 -43.73 93.32 -35.78
N LEU A 637 -42.66 93.80 -35.12
CA LEU A 637 -42.31 95.22 -35.12
C LEU A 637 -41.90 95.65 -36.53
N HIS A 638 -41.01 94.86 -37.14
CA HIS A 638 -40.54 95.09 -38.49
C HIS A 638 -41.70 95.18 -39.50
N ASN A 639 -42.64 94.25 -39.40
CA ASN A 639 -43.85 94.22 -40.21
C ASN A 639 -44.75 95.46 -40.00
N ALA A 640 -44.93 95.90 -38.75
CA ALA A 640 -45.72 97.09 -38.43
C ALA A 640 -45.08 98.37 -38.98
N LEU A 641 -43.77 98.54 -38.81
CA LEU A 641 -43.04 99.69 -39.34
C LEU A 641 -42.99 99.69 -40.87
N SER A 642 -42.86 98.51 -41.50
CA SER A 642 -42.95 98.38 -42.96
C SER A 642 -44.33 98.78 -43.48
N PHE A 643 -45.40 98.37 -42.77
CA PHE A 643 -46.77 98.80 -43.06
C PHE A 643 -46.90 100.33 -43.02
N GLU A 644 -46.47 101.01 -41.96
CA GLU A 644 -46.53 102.48 -41.88
C GLU A 644 -45.71 103.17 -42.98
N LYS A 645 -44.45 102.76 -43.17
CA LYS A 645 -43.59 103.34 -44.22
C LYS A 645 -44.19 103.21 -45.62
N SER A 646 -44.90 102.11 -45.90
CA SER A 646 -45.55 101.92 -47.19
C SER A 646 -46.68 102.92 -47.44
N TYR A 647 -47.54 103.16 -46.44
CA TYR A 647 -48.64 104.12 -46.56
C TYR A 647 -48.14 105.57 -46.51
N GLU A 648 -47.07 105.85 -45.77
CA GLU A 648 -46.42 107.18 -45.80
C GLU A 648 -45.78 107.46 -47.18
N ALA A 649 -45.14 106.46 -47.80
CA ALA A 649 -44.59 106.59 -49.16
C ALA A 649 -45.68 106.78 -50.22
N ASP A 650 -46.86 106.18 -50.02
CA ASP A 650 -48.03 106.34 -50.89
C ASP A 650 -48.78 107.69 -50.65
N HIS A 651 -48.25 108.60 -49.80
CA HIS A 651 -48.92 109.84 -49.34
C HIS A 651 -50.28 109.61 -48.63
N HIS A 652 -50.41 108.43 -48.04
CA HIS A 652 -51.57 107.95 -47.31
C HIS A 652 -51.24 107.74 -45.82
N GLY A 653 -50.26 108.49 -45.30
CA GLY A 653 -49.84 108.43 -43.90
C GLY A 653 -50.74 109.24 -42.97
N LYS A 654 -50.40 109.22 -41.67
CA LYS A 654 -51.13 109.98 -40.64
C LYS A 654 -51.13 111.48 -40.89
N LYS A 655 -49.99 112.03 -41.33
CA LYS A 655 -49.83 113.47 -41.62
C LYS A 655 -50.73 113.89 -42.78
N ASP A 656 -50.81 113.07 -43.82
CA ASP A 656 -51.67 113.29 -44.99
C ASP A 656 -53.16 113.21 -44.62
N TRP A 657 -53.51 112.29 -43.70
CA TRP A 657 -54.85 112.24 -43.11
C TRP A 657 -55.19 113.50 -42.29
N GLY A 658 -54.20 114.20 -41.73
CA GLY A 658 -54.40 115.43 -40.96
C GLY A 658 -54.49 116.73 -41.76
N ALA A 659 -54.08 116.73 -43.04
CA ALA A 659 -54.04 117.93 -43.87
C ALA A 659 -55.44 118.41 -44.33
N SER A 660 -55.62 119.72 -44.51
CA SER A 660 -56.93 120.39 -44.72
C SER A 660 -57.24 120.80 -46.18
N ASN A 661 -56.77 120.07 -47.19
CA ASN A 661 -57.06 120.33 -48.62
C ASN A 661 -57.47 119.05 -49.38
N ASP A 662 -58.45 119.21 -50.28
CA ASP A 662 -59.06 118.27 -51.26
C ASP A 662 -59.54 116.87 -50.81
N VAL A 663 -60.42 116.29 -51.64
CA VAL A 663 -61.13 115.03 -51.41
C VAL A 663 -60.16 113.87 -51.18
N LYS A 664 -60.33 113.13 -50.07
CA LYS A 664 -59.48 112.00 -49.68
C LYS A 664 -59.94 110.70 -50.32
N TYR A 665 -59.04 110.00 -51.01
CA TYR A 665 -59.31 108.73 -51.69
C TYR A 665 -58.45 107.61 -51.08
N GLY A 666 -58.99 106.38 -51.05
CA GLY A 666 -58.26 105.21 -50.56
C GLY A 666 -58.05 105.18 -49.04
N PHE A 667 -57.36 104.14 -48.57
CA PHE A 667 -57.08 103.91 -47.15
C PHE A 667 -55.88 104.74 -46.69
N TYR A 668 -55.95 105.24 -45.46
CA TYR A 668 -54.81 105.88 -44.79
C TYR A 668 -54.38 105.04 -43.59
N ALA A 669 -53.07 104.89 -43.39
CA ALA A 669 -52.57 103.97 -42.38
C ALA A 669 -51.25 104.38 -41.72
N TRP A 670 -51.08 104.02 -40.45
CA TRP A 670 -49.87 104.28 -39.65
C TRP A 670 -49.76 103.32 -38.45
N VAL A 671 -48.61 103.28 -37.78
CA VAL A 671 -48.46 102.50 -36.53
C VAL A 671 -49.01 103.30 -35.36
N ALA A 672 -49.79 102.64 -34.50
CA ALA A 672 -50.36 103.23 -33.30
C ALA A 672 -49.26 103.63 -32.30
N ARG A 673 -49.20 104.93 -32.00
CA ARG A 673 -48.23 105.53 -31.08
C ARG A 673 -48.94 106.16 -29.88
N ALA A 674 -48.17 106.83 -29.01
CA ALA A 674 -48.66 107.39 -27.76
C ALA A 674 -49.85 108.36 -27.93
N ASP A 675 -49.89 109.11 -29.01
CA ASP A 675 -50.95 110.07 -29.32
C ASP A 675 -52.25 109.37 -29.75
N ASP A 676 -52.17 108.32 -30.58
CA ASP A 676 -53.33 107.48 -30.92
C ASP A 676 -53.91 106.81 -29.69
N TYR A 677 -53.04 106.23 -28.86
CA TYR A 677 -53.40 105.58 -27.60
C TYR A 677 -54.09 106.53 -26.62
N LYS A 678 -53.64 107.79 -26.55
CA LYS A 678 -54.22 108.82 -25.67
C LYS A 678 -55.44 109.54 -26.26
N SER A 679 -55.70 109.36 -27.56
CA SER A 679 -56.83 110.03 -28.22
C SER A 679 -58.17 109.65 -27.56
N SER A 680 -59.10 110.60 -27.53
CA SER A 680 -60.49 110.38 -27.08
C SER A 680 -61.37 109.72 -28.15
N SER A 681 -60.77 109.35 -29.30
CA SER A 681 -61.45 108.67 -30.39
C SER A 681 -61.74 107.21 -30.04
N ILE A 682 -62.59 106.56 -30.86
CA ILE A 682 -62.83 105.11 -30.77
C ILE A 682 -61.55 104.29 -30.94
N ILE A 683 -60.58 104.80 -31.70
CA ILE A 683 -59.27 104.17 -31.89
C ILE A 683 -58.52 104.17 -30.56
N GLY A 684 -58.39 105.32 -29.89
CA GLY A 684 -57.72 105.41 -28.60
C GLY A 684 -58.41 104.60 -27.50
N GLU A 685 -59.74 104.57 -27.45
CA GLU A 685 -60.48 103.72 -26.52
C GLU A 685 -60.20 102.22 -26.75
N HIS A 686 -60.13 101.78 -28.00
CA HIS A 686 -59.80 100.40 -28.34
C HIS A 686 -58.38 100.05 -27.91
N LEU A 687 -57.39 100.89 -28.24
CA LEU A 687 -55.98 100.64 -27.94
C LEU A 687 -55.74 100.51 -26.44
N ARG A 688 -56.37 101.34 -25.60
CA ARG A 688 -56.28 101.25 -24.13
C ARG A 688 -56.91 99.98 -23.54
N LYS A 689 -57.86 99.37 -24.24
CA LYS A 689 -58.51 98.12 -23.81
C LYS A 689 -57.69 96.88 -24.20
N THR A 690 -56.93 96.94 -25.29
CA THR A 690 -56.31 95.75 -25.89
C THR A 690 -54.79 95.70 -25.80
N SER A 691 -54.15 96.83 -25.49
CA SER A 691 -52.70 97.00 -25.60
C SER A 691 -52.15 97.97 -24.55
N ASP A 692 -50.83 97.96 -24.32
CA ASP A 692 -50.11 98.86 -23.43
C ASP A 692 -49.15 99.76 -24.23
N LEU A 693 -48.69 100.88 -23.66
CA LEU A 693 -47.60 101.66 -24.25
C LEU A 693 -46.25 101.17 -23.73
N LYS A 694 -45.36 100.78 -24.64
CA LYS A 694 -43.98 100.38 -24.32
C LYS A 694 -42.97 101.14 -25.19
N THR A 695 -41.78 101.34 -24.64
CA THR A 695 -40.61 101.81 -25.40
C THR A 695 -39.83 100.62 -25.95
N ILE A 696 -39.21 100.79 -27.12
CA ILE A 696 -38.40 99.75 -27.77
C ILE A 696 -37.21 99.37 -26.86
N SER A 697 -36.50 100.34 -26.29
CA SER A 697 -35.36 100.10 -25.39
C SER A 697 -35.73 99.27 -24.16
N GLY A 698 -36.89 99.53 -23.57
CA GLY A 698 -37.38 98.76 -22.42
C GLY A 698 -37.65 97.29 -22.75
N LEU A 699 -38.05 96.97 -23.98
CA LEU A 699 -38.23 95.59 -24.45
C LEU A 699 -36.90 94.90 -24.78
N ILE A 700 -35.92 95.63 -25.34
CA ILE A 700 -34.56 95.11 -25.58
C ILE A 700 -33.90 94.71 -24.25
N GLU A 701 -33.89 95.61 -23.27
CA GLU A 701 -33.28 95.33 -21.97
C GLU A 701 -33.98 94.19 -21.21
N GLU A 702 -35.29 93.98 -21.39
CA GLU A 702 -36.01 92.86 -20.78
C GLU A 702 -35.52 91.52 -21.36
N GLU A 703 -35.25 91.46 -22.65
CA GLU A 703 -34.78 90.26 -23.35
C GLU A 703 -33.30 89.99 -23.05
N GLU A 704 -32.45 91.01 -23.00
CA GLU A 704 -31.05 90.91 -22.57
C GLU A 704 -30.94 90.36 -21.15
N ARG A 705 -31.76 90.86 -20.21
CA ARG A 705 -31.80 90.34 -18.83
C ARG A 705 -32.19 88.85 -18.76
N LYS A 706 -33.08 88.37 -19.65
CA LYS A 706 -33.42 86.94 -19.73
C LYS A 706 -32.26 86.13 -20.26
N HIS A 707 -31.57 86.64 -21.27
CA HIS A 707 -30.39 86.01 -21.85
C HIS A 707 -29.24 85.89 -20.83
N ASP A 708 -28.93 86.98 -20.12
CA ASP A 708 -27.86 87.01 -19.12
C ASP A 708 -28.09 86.02 -17.97
N ARG A 709 -29.34 85.89 -17.51
CA ARG A 709 -29.70 84.89 -16.48
C ARG A 709 -29.42 83.47 -16.95
N LEU A 710 -29.75 83.15 -18.20
CA LEU A 710 -29.50 81.83 -18.77
C LEU A 710 -28.00 81.57 -18.90
N VAL A 711 -27.24 82.54 -19.41
CA VAL A 711 -25.78 82.45 -19.53
C VAL A 711 -25.15 82.24 -18.15
N SER A 712 -25.54 83.01 -17.14
CA SER A 712 -25.04 82.86 -15.77
C SER A 712 -25.32 81.47 -15.19
N TYR A 713 -26.53 80.94 -15.39
CA TYR A 713 -26.89 79.59 -14.95
C TYR A 713 -26.03 78.50 -15.62
N LEU A 714 -25.83 78.60 -16.94
CA LEU A 714 -25.02 77.65 -17.69
C LEU A 714 -23.54 77.74 -17.30
N THR A 715 -23.00 78.94 -17.09
CA THR A 715 -21.63 79.15 -16.62
C THR A 715 -21.38 78.44 -15.29
N ASN A 716 -22.30 78.58 -14.32
CA ASN A 716 -22.19 77.90 -13.03
C ASN A 716 -22.16 76.36 -13.19
N ILE A 717 -23.00 75.80 -14.07
CA ILE A 717 -22.98 74.36 -14.36
C ILE A 717 -21.63 73.94 -14.94
N VAL A 718 -21.08 74.71 -15.89
CA VAL A 718 -19.76 74.39 -16.47
C VAL A 718 -18.68 74.45 -15.40
N GLU A 719 -18.64 75.51 -14.59
CA GLU A 719 -17.65 75.66 -13.51
C GLU A 719 -17.70 74.50 -12.51
N THR A 720 -18.89 74.09 -12.05
CA THR A 720 -19.04 72.95 -11.13
C THR A 720 -18.56 71.64 -11.76
N LYS A 721 -18.85 71.40 -13.05
CA LYS A 721 -18.39 70.21 -13.77
C LYS A 721 -16.87 70.21 -13.97
N THR A 722 -16.29 71.35 -14.34
CA THR A 722 -14.84 71.50 -14.48
C THR A 722 -14.11 71.27 -13.15
N LYS A 723 -14.70 71.70 -12.02
CA LYS A 723 -14.13 71.40 -10.69
C LYS A 723 -14.13 69.90 -10.41
N HIS A 724 -15.24 69.21 -10.68
CA HIS A 724 -15.35 67.77 -10.45
C HIS A 724 -14.39 66.96 -11.33
N GLU A 725 -14.19 67.38 -12.58
CA GLU A 725 -13.22 66.77 -13.49
C GLU A 725 -11.79 66.83 -12.92
N LYS A 726 -11.37 68.00 -12.41
CA LYS A 726 -10.07 68.15 -11.75
C LYS A 726 -9.92 67.27 -10.51
N GLU A 727 -10.97 67.15 -9.69
CA GLU A 727 -10.96 66.26 -8.52
C GLU A 727 -10.73 64.80 -8.95
N ILE A 728 -11.42 64.32 -9.98
CA ILE A 728 -11.23 62.96 -10.49
C ILE A 728 -9.81 62.78 -11.04
N GLU A 729 -9.28 63.75 -11.79
CA GLU A 729 -7.91 63.69 -12.32
C GLU A 729 -6.88 63.55 -11.19
N THR A 730 -7.04 64.29 -10.09
CA THR A 730 -6.15 64.16 -8.92
C THR A 730 -6.24 62.78 -8.27
N ILE A 731 -7.44 62.23 -8.13
CA ILE A 731 -7.64 60.88 -7.58
C ILE A 731 -6.97 59.85 -8.49
N CYS A 732 -7.22 59.90 -9.80
CA CYS A 732 -6.60 58.99 -10.77
C CYS A 732 -5.07 59.05 -10.73
N SER A 733 -4.48 60.25 -10.60
CA SER A 733 -3.04 60.45 -10.49
C SER A 733 -2.47 59.79 -9.23
N VAL A 734 -3.12 59.97 -8.07
CA VAL A 734 -2.71 59.36 -6.80
C VAL A 734 -2.82 57.84 -6.87
N THR A 735 -3.95 57.32 -7.36
CA THR A 735 -4.16 55.87 -7.50
C THR A 735 -3.13 55.24 -8.45
N SER A 736 -2.81 55.90 -9.56
CA SER A 736 -1.79 55.44 -10.51
C SER A 736 -0.40 55.32 -9.87
N LYS A 737 0.00 56.31 -9.05
CA LYS A 737 1.27 56.25 -8.29
C LYS A 737 1.28 55.10 -7.28
N SER A 738 0.20 54.92 -6.53
CA SER A 738 0.09 53.82 -5.57
C SER A 738 0.14 52.45 -6.26
N LEU A 739 -0.51 52.31 -7.42
CA LEU A 739 -0.51 51.07 -8.18
C LEU A 739 0.89 50.72 -8.70
N LYS A 740 1.69 51.71 -9.13
CA LYS A 740 3.10 51.48 -9.52
C LYS A 740 3.93 50.91 -8.37
N VAL A 741 3.81 51.45 -7.16
CA VAL A 741 4.52 50.93 -5.98
C VAL A 741 4.12 49.48 -5.69
N LEU A 742 2.83 49.17 -5.74
CA LEU A 742 2.35 47.80 -5.52
C LEU A 742 2.83 46.81 -6.60
N MET A 743 3.00 47.27 -7.85
CA MET A 743 3.58 46.46 -8.92
C MET A 743 5.05 46.15 -8.64
N GLU A 744 5.84 47.13 -8.19
CA GLU A 744 7.24 46.94 -7.83
C GLU A 744 7.40 45.98 -6.64
N GLU A 745 6.57 46.10 -5.59
CA GLU A 745 6.55 45.18 -4.46
C GLU A 745 6.19 43.75 -4.88
N LYS A 746 5.18 43.60 -5.76
CA LYS A 746 4.79 42.31 -6.31
C LYS A 746 5.95 41.66 -7.07
N ASP A 747 6.66 42.42 -7.89
CA ASP A 747 7.81 41.91 -8.65
C ASP A 747 8.96 41.49 -7.73
N ASN A 748 9.22 42.24 -6.66
CA ASN A 748 10.20 41.87 -5.64
C ASN A 748 9.82 40.58 -4.90
N LEU A 749 8.56 40.46 -4.46
CA LEU A 749 8.05 39.23 -3.84
C LEU A 749 8.14 38.03 -4.77
N ASN A 750 7.87 38.23 -6.07
CA ASN A 750 7.99 37.17 -7.07
C ASN A 750 9.45 36.69 -7.20
N GLU A 751 10.42 37.61 -7.13
CA GLU A 751 11.84 37.28 -7.17
C GLU A 751 12.30 36.54 -5.90
N GLU A 752 11.79 36.91 -4.72
CA GLU A 752 12.02 36.17 -3.48
C GLU A 752 11.44 34.74 -3.53
N ILE A 753 10.23 34.59 -4.05
CA ILE A 753 9.60 33.27 -4.25
C ILE A 753 10.47 32.40 -5.17
N LYS A 754 11.02 32.95 -6.26
CA LYS A 754 11.95 32.21 -7.13
C LYS A 754 13.21 31.78 -6.38
N LYS A 755 13.81 32.66 -5.56
CA LYS A 755 14.99 32.32 -4.75
C LYS A 755 14.68 31.18 -3.77
N ILE A 756 13.53 31.22 -3.10
CA ILE A 756 13.07 30.16 -2.19
C ILE A 756 12.84 28.85 -2.95
N GLN A 757 12.22 28.90 -4.13
CA GLN A 757 12.01 27.70 -4.95
C GLN A 757 13.33 27.05 -5.40
N VAL A 758 14.30 27.86 -5.81
CA VAL A 758 15.62 27.38 -6.21
C VAL A 758 16.37 26.77 -5.03
N SER A 759 16.37 27.42 -3.87
CA SER A 759 17.03 26.90 -2.67
C SER A 759 16.38 25.60 -2.18
N ALA A 760 15.05 25.51 -2.21
CA ALA A 760 14.32 24.29 -1.89
C ALA A 760 14.68 23.14 -2.85
N ARG A 761 14.75 23.42 -4.16
CA ARG A 761 15.16 22.43 -5.17
C ARG A 761 16.57 21.93 -4.92
N LEU A 762 17.52 22.81 -4.61
CA LEU A 762 18.89 22.44 -4.28
C LEU A 762 18.96 21.59 -3.01
N HIS A 763 18.20 21.94 -1.97
CA HIS A 763 18.11 21.16 -0.75
C HIS A 763 17.57 19.75 -1.02
N PHE A 764 16.47 19.61 -1.77
CA PHE A 764 15.93 18.30 -2.12
C PHE A 764 16.90 17.47 -2.95
N GLN A 765 17.62 18.09 -3.88
CA GLN A 765 18.63 17.40 -4.67
C GLN A 765 19.80 16.90 -3.82
N LYS A 766 20.23 17.69 -2.82
CA LYS A 766 21.24 17.26 -1.84
C LYS A 766 20.74 16.07 -1.02
N VAL A 767 19.52 16.14 -0.47
CA VAL A 767 18.90 15.05 0.29
C VAL A 767 18.81 13.78 -0.57
N PHE A 768 18.38 13.90 -1.82
CA PHE A 768 18.28 12.77 -2.73
C PHE A 768 19.63 12.11 -3.00
N ASN A 769 20.67 12.91 -3.25
CA ASN A 769 22.03 12.41 -3.46
C ASN A 769 22.59 11.71 -2.22
N GLU A 770 22.36 12.27 -1.02
CA GLU A 770 22.72 11.62 0.23
C GLU A 770 21.95 10.31 0.46
N HIS A 771 20.66 10.27 0.11
CA HIS A 771 19.84 9.06 0.20
C HIS A 771 20.34 7.97 -0.75
N LYS A 772 20.73 8.35 -1.98
CA LYS A 772 21.35 7.44 -2.95
C LYS A 772 22.66 6.89 -2.42
N LYS A 773 23.52 7.74 -1.83
CA LYS A 773 24.79 7.31 -1.21
C LYS A 773 24.56 6.35 -0.05
N ARG A 774 23.64 6.68 0.87
CA ARG A 774 23.29 5.81 2.01
C ARG A 774 22.69 4.48 1.55
N LYS A 775 21.86 4.48 0.50
CA LYS A 775 21.32 3.25 -0.10
C LYS A 775 22.43 2.36 -0.65
N SER A 776 23.39 2.92 -1.39
CA SER A 776 24.55 2.17 -1.88
C SER A 776 25.40 1.58 -0.73
N GLN A 777 25.56 2.33 0.37
CA GLN A 777 26.26 1.82 1.56
C GLN A 777 25.49 0.67 2.23
N LEU A 778 24.17 0.80 2.38
CA LEU A 778 23.33 -0.27 2.92
C LEU A 778 23.35 -1.53 2.05
N GLU A 779 23.32 -1.37 0.73
CA GLU A 779 23.43 -2.50 -0.20
C GLU A 779 24.79 -3.21 -0.08
N SER A 780 25.87 -2.44 0.11
CA SER A 780 27.21 -2.98 0.36
C SER A 780 27.28 -3.74 1.69
N HIS A 781 26.69 -3.19 2.76
CA HIS A 781 26.63 -3.87 4.05
C HIS A 781 25.77 -5.13 4.01
N ARG A 782 24.66 -5.12 3.25
CA ARG A 782 23.83 -6.31 3.06
C ARG A 782 24.63 -7.45 2.42
N LYS A 783 25.39 -7.14 1.36
CA LYS A 783 26.27 -8.13 0.71
C LYS A 783 27.37 -8.66 1.63
N ASP A 784 27.98 -7.81 2.47
CA ASP A 784 28.97 -8.27 3.46
C ASP A 784 28.34 -9.23 4.48
N LEU A 785 27.10 -8.94 4.93
CA LEU A 785 26.36 -9.83 5.83
C LEU A 785 25.98 -11.15 5.17
N GLU A 786 25.47 -11.12 3.93
CA GLU A 786 25.17 -12.33 3.14
C GLU A 786 26.42 -13.22 2.98
N LEU A 787 27.61 -12.62 2.74
CA LEU A 787 28.87 -13.36 2.68
C LEU A 787 29.27 -13.96 4.03
N ARG A 788 29.07 -13.23 5.13
CA ARG A 788 29.34 -13.74 6.48
C ARG A 788 28.39 -14.85 6.88
N GLU A 789 27.13 -14.75 6.49
CA GLU A 789 26.12 -15.80 6.72
C GLU A 789 26.53 -17.10 6.03
N ALA A 790 26.91 -17.03 4.74
CA ALA A 790 27.38 -18.20 4.00
C ALA A 790 28.68 -18.80 4.59
N GLU A 791 29.58 -17.97 5.13
CA GLU A 791 30.78 -18.44 5.82
C GLU A 791 30.46 -19.11 7.17
N LEU A 792 29.49 -18.57 7.92
CA LEU A 792 29.03 -19.17 9.18
C LEU A 792 28.33 -20.50 8.92
N GLU A 793 27.49 -20.59 7.90
CA GLU A 793 26.83 -21.84 7.50
C GLU A 793 27.85 -22.94 7.15
N LYS A 794 28.92 -22.59 6.42
CA LYS A 794 30.04 -23.51 6.17
C LYS A 794 30.72 -23.96 7.45
N ARG A 795 30.94 -23.05 8.40
CA ARG A 795 31.57 -23.39 9.69
C ARG A 795 30.66 -24.26 10.55
N GLU A 796 29.37 -23.99 10.58
CA GLU A 796 28.40 -24.81 11.28
C GLU A 796 28.33 -26.22 10.69
N ALA A 797 28.32 -26.36 9.36
CA ALA A 797 28.38 -27.65 8.69
C ALA A 797 29.66 -28.43 9.04
N LEU A 798 30.81 -27.75 9.10
CA LEU A 798 32.07 -28.36 9.52
C LEU A 798 32.01 -28.80 10.99
N VAL A 799 31.53 -27.95 11.90
CA VAL A 799 31.39 -28.28 13.32
C VAL A 799 30.44 -29.45 13.53
N GLU A 800 29.33 -29.51 12.80
CA GLU A 800 28.38 -30.61 12.88
C GLU A 800 29.00 -31.91 12.36
N SER A 801 29.76 -31.86 11.26
CA SER A 801 30.49 -33.02 10.76
C SER A 801 31.56 -33.53 11.74
N GLU A 802 32.27 -32.61 12.40
CA GLU A 802 33.28 -32.92 13.42
C GLU A 802 32.63 -33.49 14.69
N ARG A 803 31.49 -32.94 15.12
CA ARG A 803 30.70 -33.51 16.22
C ARG A 803 30.26 -34.93 15.93
N LYS A 804 29.77 -35.18 14.71
CA LYS A 804 29.38 -36.52 14.28
C LYS A 804 30.56 -37.48 14.29
N ARG A 805 31.71 -37.08 13.73
CA ARG A 805 32.95 -37.88 13.75
C ARG A 805 33.39 -38.20 15.18
N LEU A 806 33.40 -37.21 16.06
CA LEU A 806 33.79 -37.40 17.47
C LEU A 806 32.80 -38.31 18.22
N ALA A 807 31.51 -38.25 17.89
CA ALA A 807 30.50 -39.15 18.46
C ALA A 807 30.72 -40.60 18.00
N GLU A 808 30.98 -40.81 16.71
CA GLU A 808 31.33 -42.12 16.15
C GLU A 808 32.64 -42.66 16.77
N GLU A 809 33.67 -41.82 16.90
CA GLU A 809 34.94 -42.19 17.56
C GLU A 809 34.76 -42.51 19.06
N LEU A 810 33.86 -41.81 19.75
CA LEU A 810 33.55 -42.11 21.15
C LEU A 810 32.84 -43.46 21.28
N GLU A 811 31.89 -43.75 20.39
CA GLU A 811 31.20 -45.04 20.36
C GLU A 811 32.17 -46.19 20.05
N GLU A 812 33.04 -46.03 19.05
CA GLU A 812 34.12 -46.98 18.76
C GLU A 812 35.05 -47.18 19.94
N ASN A 813 35.48 -46.10 20.61
CA ASN A 813 36.31 -46.19 21.81
C ASN A 813 35.60 -46.92 22.95
N VAL A 814 34.29 -46.72 23.15
CA VAL A 814 33.50 -47.46 24.15
C VAL A 814 33.45 -48.95 23.82
N VAL A 815 33.26 -49.30 22.55
CA VAL A 815 33.28 -50.70 22.09
C VAL A 815 34.67 -51.29 22.27
N GLN A 816 35.73 -50.61 21.84
CA GLN A 816 37.11 -51.06 22.03
C GLN A 816 37.48 -51.22 23.50
N ASN A 817 37.10 -50.28 24.36
CA ASN A 817 37.35 -50.36 25.80
C ASN A 817 36.58 -51.55 26.42
N SER A 818 35.35 -51.80 25.99
CA SER A 818 34.59 -52.99 26.38
C SER A 818 35.30 -54.28 25.94
N VAL A 819 35.77 -54.36 24.69
CA VAL A 819 36.55 -55.50 24.17
C VAL A 819 37.85 -55.68 24.95
N LEU A 820 38.57 -54.59 25.27
CA LEU A 820 39.77 -54.63 26.10
C LEU A 820 39.47 -55.09 27.53
N GLN A 821 38.34 -54.69 28.11
CA GLN A 821 37.89 -55.19 29.41
C GLN A 821 37.57 -56.69 29.35
N PHE A 822 36.89 -57.16 28.30
CA PHE A 822 36.66 -58.58 28.08
C PHE A 822 37.98 -59.34 27.90
N ALA A 823 38.90 -58.85 27.07
CA ALA A 823 40.22 -59.45 26.87
C ALA A 823 41.06 -59.47 28.15
N ALA A 824 41.01 -58.41 28.97
CA ALA A 824 41.67 -58.36 30.26
C ALA A 824 41.06 -59.35 31.27
N LEU A 825 39.73 -59.53 31.24
CA LEU A 825 39.04 -60.52 32.05
C LEU A 825 39.36 -61.95 31.60
N GLU A 826 39.42 -62.18 30.29
CA GLU A 826 39.81 -63.46 29.68
C GLU A 826 41.25 -63.80 30.01
N ARG A 827 42.16 -62.81 29.95
CA ARG A 827 43.55 -62.95 30.38
C ARG A 827 43.64 -63.28 31.87
N LYS A 828 42.89 -62.61 32.75
CA LYS A 828 42.83 -62.97 34.17
C LYS A 828 42.34 -64.40 34.38
N ARG A 829 41.31 -64.82 33.65
CA ARG A 829 40.81 -66.21 33.69
C ARG A 829 41.85 -67.20 33.19
N ALA A 830 42.57 -66.87 32.12
CA ALA A 830 43.66 -67.68 31.58
C ALA A 830 44.84 -67.76 32.56
N ASP A 831 45.22 -66.66 33.19
CA ASP A 831 46.27 -66.59 34.21
C ASP A 831 45.86 -67.38 35.47
N GLU A 832 44.60 -67.28 35.92
CA GLU A 832 44.03 -68.10 37.00
C GLU A 832 44.04 -69.59 36.64
N ASN A 833 43.68 -69.94 35.41
CA ASN A 833 43.72 -71.32 34.92
C ASN A 833 45.17 -71.83 34.80
N LEU A 834 46.11 -70.98 34.36
CA LEU A 834 47.53 -71.29 34.30
C LEU A 834 48.12 -71.48 35.70
N MET A 835 47.71 -70.65 36.66
CA MET A 835 48.10 -70.81 38.07
C MET A 835 47.55 -72.10 38.67
N LYS A 836 46.28 -72.44 38.41
CA LYS A 836 45.71 -73.73 38.80
C LYS A 836 46.45 -74.90 38.15
N LEU A 837 46.73 -74.81 36.84
CA LEU A 837 47.50 -75.82 36.12
C LEU A 837 48.93 -75.93 36.66
N ALA A 838 49.57 -74.82 37.02
CA ALA A 838 50.90 -74.80 37.61
C ALA A 838 50.89 -75.39 39.03
N GLU A 839 49.87 -75.11 39.83
CA GLU A 839 49.64 -75.74 41.14
C GLU A 839 49.35 -77.24 40.99
N ASP A 840 48.53 -77.63 40.03
CA ASP A 840 48.21 -79.03 39.76
C ASP A 840 49.44 -79.77 39.22
N HIS A 841 50.22 -79.16 38.33
CA HIS A 841 51.48 -79.71 37.85
C HIS A 841 52.52 -79.75 38.97
N LYS A 842 52.53 -78.78 39.89
CA LYS A 842 53.36 -78.82 41.10
C LYS A 842 52.93 -79.97 42.02
N LYS A 843 51.64 -80.15 42.27
CA LYS A 843 51.08 -81.26 43.07
C LYS A 843 51.39 -82.60 42.41
N GLN A 844 51.16 -82.74 41.10
CA GLN A 844 51.50 -83.92 40.33
C GLN A 844 53.00 -84.18 40.35
N LYS A 845 53.84 -83.14 40.22
CA LYS A 845 55.29 -83.26 40.34
C LYS A 845 55.70 -83.70 41.74
N GLU A 846 55.12 -83.12 42.80
CA GLU A 846 55.34 -83.52 44.19
C GLU A 846 54.87 -84.96 44.44
N GLU A 847 53.72 -85.35 43.90
CA GLU A 847 53.18 -86.71 43.96
C GLU A 847 54.06 -87.70 43.21
N LEU A 848 54.53 -87.35 42.01
CA LEU A 848 55.50 -88.12 41.24
C LEU A 848 56.86 -88.19 41.95
N HIS A 849 57.35 -87.10 42.54
CA HIS A 849 58.60 -87.13 43.33
C HIS A 849 58.45 -88.00 44.57
N ASN A 850 57.32 -87.90 45.28
CA ASN A 850 57.01 -88.79 46.40
C ASN A 850 56.90 -90.24 45.93
N ARG A 851 56.34 -90.50 44.75
CA ARG A 851 56.25 -91.83 44.16
C ARG A 851 57.61 -92.36 43.74
N ILE A 852 58.48 -91.53 43.17
CA ILE A 852 59.87 -91.86 42.86
C ILE A 852 60.60 -92.20 44.14
N ILE A 853 60.52 -91.38 45.19
CA ILE A 853 61.13 -91.66 46.50
C ILE A 853 60.59 -92.98 47.08
N GLN A 854 59.29 -93.26 46.96
CA GLN A 854 58.71 -94.54 47.39
C GLN A 854 59.24 -95.72 46.58
N LEU A 855 59.36 -95.57 45.26
CA LEU A 855 59.87 -96.60 44.36
C LEU A 855 61.37 -96.82 44.56
N GLU A 856 62.14 -95.76 44.80
CA GLU A 856 63.55 -95.81 45.20
C GLU A 856 63.68 -96.52 46.54
N GLN A 857 62.86 -96.20 47.54
CA GLN A 857 62.84 -96.95 48.81
C GLN A 857 62.44 -98.42 48.63
N GLN A 858 61.51 -98.73 47.72
CA GLN A 858 61.14 -100.11 47.40
C GLN A 858 62.26 -100.84 46.67
N LEU A 859 62.96 -100.16 45.77
CA LEU A 859 64.12 -100.69 45.06
C LEU A 859 65.28 -100.92 46.03
N ASP A 860 65.58 -99.97 46.91
CA ASP A 860 66.60 -100.09 47.95
C ASP A 860 66.28 -101.24 48.90
N LYS A 861 65.01 -101.41 49.28
CA LYS A 861 64.55 -102.58 50.06
C LYS A 861 64.73 -103.87 49.29
N LYS A 862 64.40 -103.90 47.99
CA LYS A 862 64.62 -105.08 47.14
C LYS A 862 66.10 -105.43 47.07
N GLN A 863 66.95 -104.45 46.79
CA GLN A 863 68.40 -104.63 46.73
C GLN A 863 68.98 -105.06 48.08
N ALA A 864 68.48 -104.51 49.19
CA ALA A 864 68.87 -104.93 50.53
C ALA A 864 68.43 -106.38 50.83
N LEU A 865 67.22 -106.77 50.44
CA LEU A 865 66.74 -108.16 50.54
C LEU A 865 67.57 -109.11 49.67
N GLU A 866 67.89 -108.74 48.44
CA GLU A 866 68.78 -109.51 47.55
C GLU A 866 70.17 -109.69 48.17
N LEU A 867 70.74 -108.62 48.75
CA LEU A 867 72.02 -108.68 49.46
C LEU A 867 71.94 -109.52 50.74
N GLU A 868 70.85 -109.45 51.49
CA GLU A 868 70.61 -110.24 52.71
C GLU A 868 70.47 -111.73 52.36
N ILE A 869 69.74 -112.07 51.29
CA ILE A 869 69.66 -113.43 50.74
C ILE A 869 71.07 -113.93 50.37
N GLU A 870 71.89 -113.10 49.70
CA GLU A 870 73.24 -113.50 49.30
C GLU A 870 74.20 -113.63 50.50
N GLN A 871 74.07 -112.76 51.50
CA GLN A 871 74.81 -112.87 52.78
C GLN A 871 74.39 -114.12 53.56
N LEU A 872 73.10 -114.43 53.63
CA LEU A 872 72.58 -115.64 54.24
C LEU A 872 73.08 -116.88 53.50
N ARG A 873 73.07 -116.88 52.15
CA ARG A 873 73.68 -117.95 51.33
C ARG A 873 75.17 -118.13 51.62
N GLY A 874 75.93 -117.02 51.67
CA GLY A 874 77.37 -117.05 51.97
C GLY A 874 77.69 -117.52 53.39
N SER A 875 76.89 -117.13 54.39
CA SER A 875 76.99 -117.60 55.77
C SER A 875 76.66 -119.10 55.87
N LEU A 876 75.61 -119.55 55.20
CA LEU A 876 75.19 -120.95 55.16
C LEU A 876 76.24 -121.83 54.47
N ASP A 877 76.88 -121.32 53.40
CA ASP A 877 78.04 -121.96 52.75
C ASP A 877 79.28 -122.03 53.66
N ALA A 878 79.50 -121.03 54.52
CA ALA A 878 80.58 -121.02 55.50
C ALA A 878 80.34 -122.03 56.64
N ILE A 879 79.11 -122.06 57.19
CA ILE A 879 78.69 -123.03 58.23
C ILE A 879 78.74 -124.46 57.69
N ARG A 880 78.36 -124.70 56.42
CA ARG A 880 78.47 -126.02 55.77
C ARG A 880 79.92 -126.48 55.59
N LYS A 881 80.91 -125.57 55.59
CA LYS A 881 82.34 -125.90 55.45
C LYS A 881 83.04 -126.18 56.78
N THR A 882 82.51 -125.73 57.91
CA THR A 882 83.07 -125.95 59.26
C THR A 882 82.58 -127.25 59.90
N GLY A 883 82.47 -128.32 59.10
CA GLY A 883 82.01 -129.62 59.55
C GLY A 883 82.77 -130.13 60.78
N ASP A 884 82.01 -130.45 61.82
CA ASP A 884 82.12 -131.61 62.70
C ASP A 884 80.70 -131.88 63.24
N GLU A 885 80.35 -133.14 63.44
CA GLU A 885 79.01 -133.68 63.74
C GLU A 885 78.45 -133.21 65.10
N ASP A 886 78.10 -131.93 65.24
CA ASP A 886 77.41 -131.37 66.41
C ASP A 886 75.93 -131.13 66.08
N ASP A 887 75.01 -131.74 66.85
CA ASP A 887 73.56 -131.57 66.71
C ASP A 887 73.12 -130.09 66.77
N VAL A 888 73.92 -129.25 67.45
CA VAL A 888 73.71 -127.80 67.55
C VAL A 888 73.92 -127.10 66.20
N VAL A 889 74.89 -127.54 65.40
CA VAL A 889 75.18 -126.98 64.07
C VAL A 889 74.04 -127.30 63.09
N LEU A 890 73.45 -128.49 63.19
CA LEU A 890 72.33 -128.90 62.35
C LEU A 890 71.09 -128.02 62.60
N ILE A 891 70.78 -127.73 63.87
CA ILE A 891 69.68 -126.84 64.26
C ILE A 891 69.88 -125.42 63.71
N ILE A 892 71.12 -124.92 63.74
CA ILE A 892 71.46 -123.59 63.19
C ILE A 892 71.29 -123.58 61.67
N ILE A 893 71.75 -124.61 60.95
CA ILE A 893 71.58 -124.73 59.50
C ILE A 893 70.09 -124.78 59.13
N GLU A 894 69.27 -125.55 59.86
CA GLU A 894 67.83 -125.68 59.59
C GLU A 894 67.08 -124.35 59.82
N ALA A 895 67.41 -123.62 60.87
CA ALA A 895 66.87 -122.30 61.14
C ALA A 895 67.25 -121.28 60.04
N SER A 896 68.53 -121.26 59.63
CA SER A 896 69.01 -120.38 58.56
C SER A 896 68.43 -120.73 57.18
N LEU A 897 68.20 -122.02 56.89
CA LEU A 897 67.51 -122.44 55.65
C LEU A 897 66.04 -121.99 55.65
N LYS A 898 65.38 -121.98 56.80
CA LYS A 898 63.99 -121.53 56.91
C LYS A 898 63.87 -120.03 56.69
N GLU A 899 64.78 -119.25 57.26
CA GLU A 899 64.86 -117.80 57.07
C GLU A 899 65.18 -117.44 55.61
N LEU A 900 66.11 -118.16 54.97
CA LEU A 900 66.42 -117.99 53.55
C LEU A 900 65.18 -118.23 52.67
N LYS A 901 64.45 -119.32 52.91
CA LYS A 901 63.21 -119.65 52.16
C LYS A 901 62.08 -118.65 52.36
N GLU A 902 62.06 -117.94 53.48
CA GLU A 902 61.07 -116.89 53.72
C GLU A 902 61.41 -115.64 52.91
N LYS A 903 62.68 -115.22 52.91
CA LYS A 903 63.18 -114.09 52.12
C LYS A 903 63.12 -114.33 50.60
N GLU A 904 63.41 -115.55 50.14
CA GLU A 904 63.27 -115.93 48.72
C GLU A 904 61.81 -115.83 48.24
N ARG A 905 60.83 -116.20 49.08
CA ARG A 905 59.40 -116.04 48.74
C ARG A 905 58.97 -114.57 48.65
N GLU A 906 59.47 -113.71 49.54
CA GLU A 906 59.19 -112.26 49.48
C GLU A 906 59.71 -111.62 48.17
N LEU A 907 60.83 -112.11 47.63
CA LEU A 907 61.38 -111.66 46.36
C LEU A 907 60.52 -112.13 45.16
N GLU A 908 60.08 -113.40 45.17
CA GLU A 908 59.20 -113.96 44.13
C GLU A 908 57.85 -113.21 44.04
N ASP A 909 57.25 -112.87 45.18
CA ASP A 909 56.00 -112.12 45.22
C ASP A 909 56.14 -110.72 44.60
N LEU A 910 57.28 -110.05 44.81
CA LEU A 910 57.59 -108.75 44.19
C LEU A 910 57.78 -108.84 42.68
N GLU A 911 58.39 -109.91 42.16
CA GLU A 911 58.59 -110.11 40.72
C GLU A 911 57.28 -110.43 39.99
N ALA A 912 56.38 -111.20 40.61
CA ALA A 912 55.05 -111.50 40.07
C ALA A 912 54.19 -110.23 39.89
N LEU A 913 54.29 -109.27 40.81
CA LEU A 913 53.60 -107.98 40.72
C LEU A 913 54.09 -107.18 39.50
N ASN A 914 55.40 -107.18 39.22
CA ASN A 914 55.97 -106.43 38.11
C ASN A 914 55.51 -106.96 36.73
N GLN A 915 55.42 -108.29 36.58
CA GLN A 915 54.87 -108.89 35.35
C GLN A 915 53.40 -108.50 35.10
N THR A 916 52.61 -108.36 36.17
CA THR A 916 51.19 -107.97 36.07
C THR A 916 51.02 -106.55 35.52
N LEU A 917 51.88 -105.61 35.93
CA LEU A 917 51.84 -104.22 35.46
C LEU A 917 52.15 -104.10 33.96
N MET A 918 53.14 -104.86 33.46
CA MET A 918 53.48 -104.90 32.03
C MET A 918 52.33 -105.40 31.14
N LEU A 919 51.57 -106.40 31.61
CA LEU A 919 50.40 -106.90 30.90
C LEU A 919 49.27 -105.86 30.84
N SER A 920 49.08 -105.08 31.91
CA SER A 920 48.08 -104.03 31.97
C SER A 920 48.37 -102.88 30.99
N GLU A 921 49.64 -102.48 30.82
CA GLU A 921 50.04 -101.42 29.88
C GLU A 921 49.74 -101.80 28.42
N ARG A 922 50.11 -103.03 28.02
CA ARG A 922 49.83 -103.54 26.67
C ARG A 922 48.32 -103.56 26.36
N LYS A 923 47.51 -103.91 27.35
CA LYS A 923 46.05 -103.90 27.22
C LYS A 923 45.53 -102.48 26.97
N SER A 924 45.98 -101.50 27.75
CA SER A 924 45.58 -100.10 27.56
C SER A 924 45.96 -99.54 26.20
N ASN A 925 47.09 -99.96 25.62
CA ASN A 925 47.51 -99.50 24.29
C ASN A 925 46.66 -100.11 23.17
N ASN A 926 46.27 -101.39 23.30
CA ASN A 926 45.32 -102.03 22.39
C ASN A 926 43.95 -101.32 22.41
N ASP A 927 43.44 -101.00 23.60
CA ASP A 927 42.16 -100.30 23.76
C ASP A 927 42.17 -98.93 23.05
N LEU A 928 43.31 -98.22 23.09
CA LEU A 928 43.47 -96.92 22.43
C LEU A 928 43.49 -97.02 20.89
N GLN A 929 44.12 -98.06 20.34
CA GLN A 929 44.11 -98.33 18.91
C GLN A 929 42.71 -98.74 18.40
N GLU A 930 41.99 -99.52 19.19
CA GLU A 930 40.60 -99.91 18.88
C GLU A 930 39.67 -98.69 18.86
N ALA A 931 39.78 -97.80 19.85
CA ALA A 931 39.03 -96.55 19.88
C ALA A 931 39.27 -95.67 18.64
N ARG A 932 40.51 -95.62 18.14
CA ARG A 932 40.86 -94.89 16.91
C ARG A 932 40.21 -95.49 15.68
N LYS A 933 40.18 -96.82 15.59
CA LYS A 933 39.56 -97.54 14.48
C LYS A 933 38.05 -97.32 14.44
N GLU A 934 37.39 -97.39 15.60
CA GLU A 934 35.95 -97.12 15.70
C GLU A 934 35.60 -95.67 15.34
N LEU A 935 36.42 -94.71 15.76
CA LEU A 935 36.22 -93.30 15.41
C LEU A 935 36.30 -93.05 13.90
N ILE A 936 37.28 -93.65 13.22
CA ILE A 936 37.39 -93.59 11.75
C ILE A 936 36.15 -94.21 11.11
N ASN A 937 35.66 -95.34 11.63
CA ASN A 937 34.46 -96.00 11.10
C ASN A 937 33.20 -95.12 11.25
N GLY A 938 32.99 -94.54 12.43
CA GLY A 938 31.83 -93.65 12.67
C GLY A 938 31.85 -92.37 11.83
N LEU A 939 33.03 -91.80 11.57
CA LEU A 939 33.15 -90.60 10.73
C LEU A 939 33.02 -90.89 9.23
N LYS A 940 33.21 -92.14 8.77
CA LYS A 940 32.95 -92.51 7.36
C LYS A 940 31.48 -92.35 6.97
N GLU A 941 30.56 -92.65 7.89
CA GLU A 941 29.11 -92.59 7.64
C GLU A 941 28.56 -91.15 7.70
N LEU A 942 29.30 -90.24 8.33
CA LEU A 942 28.91 -88.85 8.52
C LEU A 942 29.51 -88.00 7.40
N SER A 943 28.83 -87.89 6.24
CA SER A 943 29.24 -87.04 5.12
C SER A 943 29.25 -85.54 5.51
N SER A 944 30.30 -85.09 6.19
CA SER A 944 30.39 -83.74 6.74
C SER A 944 31.40 -82.92 5.96
N HIS A 945 30.94 -81.78 5.44
CA HIS A 945 31.75 -80.74 4.79
C HIS A 945 32.56 -79.93 5.83
N GLY A 946 33.12 -80.62 6.84
CA GLY A 946 33.91 -80.02 7.92
C GLY A 946 35.40 -80.16 7.68
N ASN A 947 36.20 -79.36 8.39
CA ASN A 947 37.66 -79.38 8.28
C ASN A 947 38.30 -80.68 8.77
N ILE A 948 37.59 -81.53 9.51
CA ILE A 948 38.09 -82.84 9.97
C ILE A 948 37.15 -83.93 9.47
N GLY A 949 37.72 -84.95 8.82
CA GLY A 949 36.97 -86.05 8.24
C GLY A 949 37.86 -87.26 7.96
N VAL A 950 37.34 -88.18 7.15
CA VAL A 950 38.07 -89.39 6.76
C VAL A 950 38.58 -89.22 5.33
N LYS A 951 39.91 -89.23 5.16
CA LYS A 951 40.56 -89.24 3.85
C LYS A 951 40.86 -90.68 3.45
N ARG A 952 40.50 -91.07 2.22
CA ARG A 952 40.87 -92.34 1.60
C ARG A 952 42.21 -92.16 0.89
N MET A 953 43.29 -92.58 1.55
CA MET A 953 44.66 -92.44 1.04
C MET A 953 44.89 -93.46 -0.07
N GLY A 954 45.35 -93.00 -1.22
CA GLY A 954 45.62 -93.88 -2.37
C GLY A 954 44.43 -94.08 -3.32
N GLU A 955 43.37 -93.27 -3.22
CA GLU A 955 42.23 -93.32 -4.15
C GLU A 955 42.42 -92.38 -5.35
N LEU A 956 42.14 -92.87 -6.56
CA LEU A 956 42.32 -92.12 -7.80
C LEU A 956 41.12 -91.21 -8.11
N ASN A 957 41.39 -89.94 -8.41
CA ASN A 957 40.35 -88.98 -8.82
C ASN A 957 40.02 -89.16 -10.32
N SER A 958 38.75 -89.43 -10.64
CA SER A 958 38.30 -89.67 -12.01
C SER A 958 38.02 -88.42 -12.84
N LYS A 959 37.91 -87.24 -12.22
CA LYS A 959 37.60 -85.98 -12.93
C LYS A 959 38.62 -85.60 -14.02
N PRO A 960 39.94 -85.65 -13.77
CA PRO A 960 40.93 -85.31 -14.79
C PRO A 960 40.86 -86.24 -16.00
N PHE A 961 40.55 -87.53 -15.78
CA PHE A 961 40.36 -88.49 -16.86
C PHE A 961 39.12 -88.17 -17.69
N LEU A 962 38.03 -87.76 -17.04
CA LEU A 962 36.81 -87.34 -17.71
C LEU A 962 37.02 -86.09 -18.57
N GLU A 963 37.70 -85.08 -18.04
CA GLU A 963 38.00 -83.84 -18.77
C GLU A 963 38.90 -84.11 -19.99
N ALA A 964 39.91 -84.97 -19.85
CA ALA A 964 40.73 -85.41 -20.96
C ALA A 964 39.90 -86.14 -22.04
N MET A 965 38.96 -87.00 -21.65
CA MET A 965 38.13 -87.76 -22.58
C MET A 965 37.06 -86.92 -23.29
N LYS A 966 36.49 -85.91 -22.62
CA LYS A 966 35.52 -84.97 -23.24
C LYS A 966 36.12 -84.20 -24.44
N SER A 967 37.44 -84.04 -24.49
CA SER A 967 38.12 -83.42 -25.63
C SER A 967 38.22 -84.32 -26.86
N ARG A 968 38.07 -85.65 -26.69
CA ARG A 968 38.29 -86.67 -27.73
C ARG A 968 37.01 -87.39 -28.15
N TYR A 969 35.98 -87.42 -27.29
CA TYR A 969 34.74 -88.18 -27.51
C TYR A 969 33.49 -87.32 -27.18
N ASN A 970 32.32 -87.77 -27.63
CA ASN A 970 31.05 -87.15 -27.21
C ASN A 970 30.78 -87.46 -25.72
N GLU A 971 29.90 -86.69 -25.07
CA GLU A 971 29.76 -86.69 -23.61
C GLU A 971 29.41 -88.07 -23.01
N GLU A 972 28.57 -88.85 -23.71
CA GLU A 972 28.14 -90.19 -23.27
C GLU A 972 29.26 -91.24 -23.42
N LEU A 973 30.08 -91.18 -24.48
CA LEU A 973 31.25 -92.06 -24.65
C LEU A 973 32.45 -91.60 -23.83
N ALA A 974 32.57 -90.30 -23.54
CA ALA A 974 33.67 -89.74 -22.75
C ALA A 974 33.63 -90.25 -21.30
N GLU A 975 32.43 -90.37 -20.71
CA GLU A 975 32.26 -90.94 -19.36
C GLU A 975 32.64 -92.42 -19.30
N GLU A 976 32.20 -93.21 -20.28
CA GLU A 976 32.54 -94.64 -20.38
C GLU A 976 34.06 -94.82 -20.55
N LYS A 977 34.68 -94.09 -21.48
CA LYS A 977 36.12 -94.17 -21.75
C LYS A 977 36.97 -93.64 -20.60
N ALA A 978 36.52 -92.60 -19.90
CA ALA A 978 37.23 -92.11 -18.72
C ALA A 978 37.20 -93.15 -17.58
N SER A 979 36.06 -93.81 -17.39
CA SER A 979 35.92 -94.86 -16.38
C SER A 979 36.79 -96.07 -16.68
N GLU A 980 36.83 -96.54 -17.94
CA GLU A 980 37.76 -97.59 -18.39
C GLU A 980 39.22 -97.24 -18.08
N MET A 981 39.62 -95.99 -18.37
CA MET A 981 40.99 -95.53 -18.11
C MET A 981 41.31 -95.38 -16.62
N CYS A 982 40.38 -94.84 -15.81
CA CYS A 982 40.57 -94.78 -14.37
C CYS A 982 40.78 -96.18 -13.78
N SER A 983 39.95 -97.15 -14.16
CA SER A 983 40.09 -98.53 -13.67
C SER A 983 41.42 -99.16 -14.10
N LEU A 984 41.88 -98.92 -15.32
CA LEU A 984 43.20 -99.40 -15.76
C LEU A 984 44.33 -98.85 -14.87
N TRP A 985 44.28 -97.55 -14.56
CA TRP A 985 45.29 -96.91 -13.71
C TRP A 985 45.19 -97.33 -12.25
N GLU A 986 43.99 -97.55 -11.72
CA GLU A 986 43.81 -98.17 -10.41
C GLU A 986 44.42 -99.57 -10.33
N GLU A 987 44.35 -100.37 -11.39
CA GLU A 987 45.00 -101.68 -11.44
C GLU A 987 46.52 -101.57 -11.49
N TYR A 988 47.07 -100.60 -12.25
CA TYR A 988 48.51 -100.33 -12.21
C TYR A 988 48.98 -99.89 -10.83
N LEU A 989 48.22 -99.05 -10.12
CA LEU A 989 48.58 -98.57 -8.79
C LEU A 989 48.61 -99.69 -7.73
N LYS A 990 47.81 -100.75 -7.93
CA LYS A 990 47.79 -101.94 -7.06
C LYS A 990 48.93 -102.91 -7.35
N ASP A 991 49.59 -102.79 -8.50
CA ASP A 991 50.69 -103.68 -8.89
C ASP A 991 51.89 -103.50 -7.93
N PRO A 992 52.23 -104.52 -7.11
CA PRO A 992 53.35 -104.42 -6.18
C PRO A 992 54.70 -104.35 -6.91
N ASP A 993 54.79 -104.87 -8.13
CA ASP A 993 56.02 -104.91 -8.92
C ASP A 993 56.29 -103.56 -9.63
N TRP A 994 55.30 -102.67 -9.68
CA TRP A 994 55.45 -101.32 -10.24
C TRP A 994 55.78 -100.30 -9.14
N HIS A 995 57.01 -99.80 -9.16
CA HIS A 995 57.51 -98.80 -8.21
C HIS A 995 58.27 -97.69 -8.95
N PRO A 996 57.55 -96.69 -9.50
CA PRO A 996 58.13 -95.67 -10.37
C PRO A 996 58.83 -94.56 -9.57
N PHE A 997 59.78 -94.93 -8.71
CA PHE A 997 60.58 -94.01 -7.90
C PHE A 997 62.08 -94.15 -8.19
N LYS A 998 62.78 -93.01 -8.19
CA LYS A 998 64.24 -92.90 -8.22
C LYS A 998 64.73 -92.32 -6.89
N ARG A 999 65.87 -92.80 -6.40
CA ARG A 999 66.52 -92.24 -5.20
C ARG A 999 67.42 -91.07 -5.59
N ILE A 1000 67.19 -89.91 -4.99
CA ILE A 1000 68.02 -88.70 -5.14
C ILE A 1000 68.73 -88.45 -3.82
N LYS A 1001 70.02 -88.11 -3.86
CA LYS A 1001 70.80 -87.79 -2.66
C LYS A 1001 70.63 -86.30 -2.34
N LEU A 1002 70.16 -85.97 -1.13
CA LEU A 1002 70.06 -84.59 -0.64
C LEU A 1002 71.38 -84.18 0.03
N GLU A 1003 71.52 -82.91 0.44
CA GLU A 1003 72.74 -82.39 1.05
C GLU A 1003 72.93 -83.00 2.47
N GLY A 1004 73.61 -84.15 2.53
CA GLY A 1004 73.72 -85.04 3.70
C GLY A 1004 73.62 -86.51 3.24
N ASP A 1005 74.01 -87.50 4.05
CA ASP A 1005 73.98 -88.92 3.63
C ASP A 1005 72.54 -89.52 3.52
N GLU A 1006 71.53 -88.66 3.39
CA GLU A 1006 70.11 -89.02 3.27
C GLU A 1006 69.67 -89.09 1.80
N TYR A 1007 68.95 -90.15 1.47
CA TYR A 1007 68.37 -90.39 0.15
C TYR A 1007 66.85 -90.19 0.23
N GLN A 1008 66.29 -89.40 -0.69
CA GLN A 1008 64.84 -89.24 -0.84
C GLN A 1008 64.37 -89.97 -2.10
N GLU A 1009 63.29 -90.74 -1.96
CA GLU A 1009 62.59 -91.35 -3.10
C GLU A 1009 61.66 -90.33 -3.74
N VAL A 1010 61.87 -90.06 -5.02
CA VAL A 1010 61.07 -89.13 -5.83
C VAL A 1010 60.61 -89.88 -7.07
N ILE A 1011 59.43 -89.53 -7.59
CA ILE A 1011 58.88 -90.19 -8.78
C ILE A 1011 59.88 -90.11 -9.95
N ASN A 1012 60.04 -91.22 -10.66
CA ASN A 1012 60.89 -91.31 -11.83
C ASN A 1012 60.15 -90.76 -13.06
N ASP A 1013 60.44 -89.52 -13.45
CA ASP A 1013 59.85 -88.89 -14.64
C ASP A 1013 60.18 -89.60 -15.97
N GLU A 1014 61.12 -90.56 -15.98
CA GLU A 1014 61.45 -91.40 -17.14
C GLU A 1014 60.70 -92.75 -17.14
N ASP A 1015 59.84 -93.02 -16.16
CA ASP A 1015 59.02 -94.23 -16.14
C ASP A 1015 58.13 -94.29 -17.38
N GLU A 1016 58.20 -95.40 -18.10
CA GLU A 1016 57.55 -95.56 -19.41
C GLU A 1016 56.04 -95.37 -19.31
N LYS A 1017 55.38 -96.00 -18.33
CA LYS A 1017 53.93 -95.88 -18.13
C LYS A 1017 53.53 -94.44 -17.79
N LEU A 1018 54.27 -93.77 -16.90
CA LEU A 1018 53.99 -92.38 -16.51
C LEU A 1018 54.23 -91.37 -17.65
N ARG A 1019 55.24 -91.58 -18.49
CA ARG A 1019 55.46 -90.75 -19.68
C ARG A 1019 54.35 -90.94 -20.70
N ASP A 1020 54.00 -92.19 -21.00
CA ASP A 1020 52.93 -92.51 -21.95
C ASP A 1020 51.60 -91.92 -21.48
N LEU A 1021 51.30 -91.99 -20.17
CA LEU A 1021 50.13 -91.33 -19.58
C LEU A 1021 50.10 -89.83 -19.86
N LYS A 1022 51.23 -89.17 -19.66
CA LYS A 1022 51.36 -87.72 -19.82
C LYS A 1022 51.20 -87.32 -21.28
N ASP A 1023 51.78 -88.08 -22.20
CA ASP A 1023 51.72 -87.82 -23.64
C ASP A 1023 50.32 -88.11 -24.22
N GLU A 1024 49.65 -89.16 -23.74
CA GLU A 1024 48.31 -89.55 -24.21
C GLU A 1024 47.18 -88.72 -23.59
N MET A 1025 47.26 -88.42 -22.28
CA MET A 1025 46.14 -87.90 -21.49
C MET A 1025 46.39 -86.50 -20.90
N GLY A 1026 47.62 -85.99 -20.98
CA GLY A 1026 47.99 -84.65 -20.51
C GLY A 1026 48.40 -84.56 -19.04
N ASP A 1027 48.90 -83.38 -18.67
CA ASP A 1027 49.55 -83.12 -17.38
C ASP A 1027 48.62 -83.29 -16.16
N GLU A 1028 47.32 -83.03 -16.31
CA GLU A 1028 46.38 -83.08 -15.17
C GLU A 1028 46.11 -84.52 -14.72
N VAL A 1029 46.01 -85.45 -15.67
CA VAL A 1029 45.86 -86.88 -15.39
C VAL A 1029 47.16 -87.43 -14.78
N TYR A 1030 48.32 -87.07 -15.32
CA TYR A 1030 49.62 -87.41 -14.75
C TYR A 1030 49.75 -86.97 -13.28
N LYS A 1031 49.44 -85.69 -12.98
CA LYS A 1031 49.51 -85.15 -11.61
C LYS A 1031 48.60 -85.91 -10.64
N SER A 1032 47.41 -86.28 -11.09
CA SER A 1032 46.45 -87.06 -10.29
C SER A 1032 47.02 -88.42 -9.91
N VAL A 1033 47.57 -89.16 -10.90
CA VAL A 1033 48.19 -90.48 -10.67
C VAL A 1033 49.44 -90.35 -9.79
N ALA A 1034 50.32 -89.38 -10.06
CA ALA A 1034 51.54 -89.14 -9.28
C ALA A 1034 51.25 -88.84 -7.80
N SER A 1035 50.21 -88.06 -7.51
CA SER A 1035 49.79 -87.77 -6.13
C SER A 1035 49.39 -89.05 -5.38
N VAL A 1036 48.63 -89.92 -6.03
CA VAL A 1036 48.14 -91.18 -5.44
C VAL A 1036 49.27 -92.15 -5.15
N ILE A 1037 50.25 -92.24 -6.04
CA ILE A 1037 51.46 -93.08 -5.87
C ILE A 1037 52.23 -92.67 -4.60
N ASN A 1038 52.38 -91.36 -4.36
CA ASN A 1038 53.04 -90.85 -3.16
C ASN A 1038 52.24 -91.20 -1.89
N GLU A 1039 50.91 -91.03 -1.91
CA GLU A 1039 50.06 -91.37 -0.76
C GLU A 1039 50.13 -92.86 -0.39
N ILE A 1040 50.16 -93.75 -1.39
CA ILE A 1040 50.28 -95.19 -1.14
C ILE A 1040 51.63 -95.51 -0.51
N ASN A 1041 52.72 -94.91 -0.98
CA ASN A 1041 54.07 -95.14 -0.44
C ASN A 1041 54.22 -94.66 1.01
N GLU A 1042 53.53 -93.59 1.39
CA GLU A 1042 53.61 -93.03 2.74
C GLU A 1042 52.72 -93.79 3.75
N TYR A 1043 51.50 -94.15 3.37
CA TYR A 1043 50.49 -94.66 4.33
C TYR A 1043 50.28 -96.17 4.27
N ASN A 1044 50.58 -96.82 3.14
CA ASN A 1044 50.44 -98.26 2.99
C ASN A 1044 51.43 -98.85 1.97
N PRO A 1045 52.76 -98.68 2.17
CA PRO A 1045 53.76 -99.05 1.18
C PRO A 1045 53.75 -100.55 0.85
N SER A 1046 53.47 -101.40 1.85
CA SER A 1046 53.44 -102.86 1.69
C SER A 1046 52.10 -103.40 1.19
N GLY A 1047 50.99 -102.76 1.55
CA GLY A 1047 49.66 -103.25 1.21
C GLY A 1047 49.11 -102.73 -0.12
N ARG A 1048 49.53 -101.53 -0.55
CA ARG A 1048 49.13 -100.88 -1.81
C ARG A 1048 47.62 -100.73 -2.06
N TYR A 1049 46.79 -100.98 -1.05
CA TYR A 1049 45.35 -100.75 -1.09
C TYR A 1049 44.98 -99.44 -0.39
N VAL A 1050 43.80 -98.92 -0.71
CA VAL A 1050 43.28 -97.66 -0.15
C VAL A 1050 43.09 -97.78 1.36
N THR A 1051 43.75 -96.92 2.13
CA THR A 1051 43.64 -96.89 3.61
C THR A 1051 42.88 -95.65 4.06
N SER A 1052 42.00 -95.81 5.04
CA SER A 1052 41.23 -94.68 5.60
C SER A 1052 41.95 -94.07 6.80
N GLU A 1053 42.20 -92.77 6.75
CA GLU A 1053 42.90 -92.04 7.79
C GLU A 1053 42.05 -90.88 8.32
N LEU A 1054 42.17 -90.60 9.62
CA LEU A 1054 41.57 -89.42 10.23
C LEU A 1054 42.37 -88.19 9.80
N TRP A 1055 41.72 -87.26 9.10
CA TRP A 1055 42.40 -86.18 8.38
C TRP A 1055 41.83 -84.80 8.73
N ASN A 1056 42.71 -83.83 8.90
CA ASN A 1056 42.38 -82.42 8.99
C ASN A 1056 42.63 -81.77 7.62
N TYR A 1057 41.55 -81.51 6.87
CA TYR A 1057 41.56 -80.84 5.57
C TYR A 1057 41.94 -79.36 5.63
N GLY A 1058 41.73 -78.69 6.78
CA GLY A 1058 42.12 -77.29 6.97
C GLY A 1058 43.63 -77.10 7.10
N GLU A 1059 44.29 -78.04 7.79
CA GLU A 1059 45.74 -78.00 8.02
C GLU A 1059 46.54 -78.92 7.08
N GLY A 1060 45.87 -79.79 6.32
CA GLY A 1060 46.53 -80.73 5.41
C GLY A 1060 47.37 -81.80 6.11
N ARG A 1061 46.97 -82.24 7.32
CA ARG A 1061 47.69 -83.26 8.12
C ARG A 1061 46.77 -84.30 8.76
N ARG A 1062 47.36 -85.39 9.27
CA ARG A 1062 46.67 -86.38 10.12
C ARG A 1062 46.10 -85.72 11.39
N ALA A 1063 44.86 -86.07 11.72
CA ALA A 1063 44.16 -85.59 12.91
C ALA A 1063 44.33 -86.54 14.10
N THR A 1064 44.19 -85.99 15.31
CA THR A 1064 44.29 -86.68 16.60
C THR A 1064 42.94 -87.27 17.04
N LEU A 1065 42.99 -88.26 17.93
CA LEU A 1065 41.78 -88.87 18.54
C LEU A 1065 40.90 -87.82 19.22
N GLN A 1066 41.51 -86.88 19.93
CA GLN A 1066 40.80 -85.79 20.60
C GLN A 1066 40.07 -84.89 19.60
N GLU A 1067 40.76 -84.44 18.55
CA GLU A 1067 40.17 -83.63 17.47
C GLU A 1067 38.95 -84.32 16.83
N GLY A 1068 39.01 -85.64 16.61
CA GLY A 1068 37.87 -86.39 16.07
C GLY A 1068 36.70 -86.56 17.05
N VAL A 1069 36.97 -86.75 18.35
CA VAL A 1069 35.92 -86.83 19.38
C VAL A 1069 35.24 -85.46 19.59
N GLU A 1070 35.98 -84.37 19.52
CA GLU A 1070 35.43 -83.01 19.59
C GLU A 1070 34.43 -82.74 18.46
N VAL A 1071 34.71 -83.22 17.24
CA VAL A 1071 33.77 -83.14 16.11
C VAL A 1071 32.48 -83.90 16.40
N LEU A 1072 32.58 -85.14 16.92
CA LEU A 1072 31.39 -85.92 17.30
C LEU A 1072 30.59 -85.24 18.42
N LEU A 1073 31.26 -84.67 19.43
CA LEU A 1073 30.61 -83.92 20.51
C LEU A 1073 29.90 -82.67 20.00
N ASN A 1074 30.51 -81.94 19.07
CA ASN A 1074 29.89 -80.77 18.45
C ASN A 1074 28.67 -81.16 17.60
N LEU A 1075 28.77 -82.24 16.81
CA LEU A 1075 27.64 -82.79 16.06
C LEU A 1075 26.50 -83.23 16.98
N TRP A 1076 26.82 -83.92 18.08
CA TRP A 1076 25.87 -84.35 19.10
C TRP A 1076 25.19 -83.17 19.79
N ASN A 1077 25.95 -82.14 20.19
CA ASN A 1077 25.42 -80.93 20.79
C ASN A 1077 24.52 -80.15 19.80
N ALA A 1078 24.88 -80.13 18.52
CA ALA A 1078 24.06 -79.51 17.47
C ALA A 1078 22.75 -80.27 17.23
N THR A 1079 22.74 -81.60 17.23
CA THR A 1079 21.49 -82.39 17.15
C THR A 1079 20.64 -82.24 18.42
N LYS A 1080 21.25 -82.11 19.60
CA LYS A 1080 20.54 -81.89 20.87
C LYS A 1080 19.89 -80.52 20.97
N ARG A 1081 20.38 -79.49 20.27
CA ARG A 1081 19.73 -78.16 20.16
C ARG A 1081 18.57 -78.12 19.15
N LYS A 1082 18.48 -79.11 18.25
CA LYS A 1082 17.41 -79.23 17.25
C LYS A 1082 16.25 -80.13 17.69
N ARG A 1083 16.41 -80.91 18.75
CA ARG A 1083 15.35 -81.59 19.51
C ARG A 1083 14.95 -80.73 20.70
#